data_AF-A0AAD1ZE83-F1
#
_entry.id   AF-A0AAD1ZE83-F1
#
_cell.length_a   1.000
_cell.length_b   1.000
_cell.length_c   1.000
_cell.angle_alpha   90.00
_cell.angle_beta   90.00
_cell.angle_gamma   90.00
#
_symmetry.space_group_name_H-M   'P 1'
#
loop_
_entity.id
_entity.type
_entity.pdbx_description
1 polymer ?
#
loop_
_entity_poly.entity_id
_entity_poly.type
_entity_poly.pdbx_seq_one_letter_code
_entity_poly.pdbx_strand_id
1 'polypeptide(L)'
;MMGQNKCSLFLLLVSILFFNLENIVLANEDAKIQVYIVYLGERKHDDVELITSSHHDMLASILGSKQASVDSMIHSYRHGFSGFAAKLTESQAQSIGELPGVVHVLPHSFYKVQTTRSWDYLGLSPYSRANLLYDAKMGDDNMNACKMMGQNKCSLFLLLVSILFFNLENIVLANEDAKIQVYIVYLGERKHDDVELITSSHHDMLASILGSKQASVDSMIHSYRHGFSGFAAKLTESQAQSIGELPGVVHVLPHSFYKVQTTRSWDYLGLSPYSRANLLYDAKMGDDVIIGVFDTGIWPESESFNDKGLGPIPSRWKGFCQSGQNFDPATHCNNKLIGARYFIDGFLAANGKTFNATKINDYLSARDSDGHGTHCASTAGGSFVNNASLSGLALGTVRGGAPKARVAMYKVGWEGGEVSSADILKAFDEAIHDGVNVLSISLGIDLPLYPEVDKRDVIYYGSFHAVASGIITVCSGGNSGSAAGTVEDVAPWIITVAASTMDRSFPTTIVLGNNQKFTGQSMYVGKDTGFVELFYKDRNDLEDQRYCEDISSNDTWVAGKVVLCFTLEADEGGIKEAQANVLKAGGLGLIAAKLNFKALSLYYDTTPCIQVTFETGTQILNYIRSTSDPKVRLKPTKTYTGKYASTYVASFSSRGPNSLAPAVLKPDIAAPGVDILAAYVPSEDNLRGYAFESGTSMATPHVAGIAALLKSMHPNWSPGAIKSALITTAWTTDPYSGEPIFARGDITKIADPFDYGGGVTNPNGARNPGLVYDMGTQDYINYLCAMGYNESSIKHLAGKSSPCHGGSASHSILDINLPSITIPNLKGSVTLKRTVTNVGNANSKYQAIVDPPRDYH
;
A
#
# COMPACT_ATOMS: atom_id res chain seq x y z
N MET A 1 -60.80 20.80 36.91
CA MET A 1 -60.20 20.61 35.57
C MET A 1 -58.73 20.31 35.76
N MET A 2 -58.38 19.02 35.58
CA MET A 2 -57.05 18.45 35.73
C MET A 2 -56.22 18.66 34.45
N GLY A 3 -54.90 18.76 34.57
CA GLY A 3 -54.01 18.24 33.50
C GLY A 3 -52.96 19.15 32.89
N GLN A 4 -52.33 20.07 33.63
CA GLN A 4 -51.04 20.65 33.23
C GLN A 4 -50.12 20.73 34.45
N ASN A 5 -49.38 19.65 34.71
CA ASN A 5 -48.12 19.61 35.48
C ASN A 5 -47.62 18.17 35.62
N LYS A 6 -47.25 17.54 34.49
CA LYS A 6 -46.46 16.29 34.46
C LYS A 6 -45.51 16.32 33.27
N CYS A 7 -44.48 17.17 33.36
CA CYS A 7 -43.25 17.00 32.57
C CYS A 7 -42.02 17.65 33.22
N SER A 8 -42.21 18.55 34.21
CA SER A 8 -41.08 19.15 34.94
C SER A 8 -40.73 18.46 36.27
N LEU A 9 -41.45 17.41 36.68
CA LEU A 9 -41.17 16.67 37.92
C LEU A 9 -40.46 15.32 37.67
N PHE A 10 -40.47 14.81 36.43
CA PHE A 10 -39.78 13.56 36.07
C PHE A 10 -38.28 13.80 35.82
N LEU A 11 -37.92 14.97 35.29
CA LEU A 11 -36.52 15.37 35.08
C LEU A 11 -35.81 15.81 36.38
N LEU A 12 -36.55 16.30 37.39
CA LEU A 12 -35.95 16.65 38.69
C LEU A 12 -35.75 15.42 39.60
N LEU A 13 -36.60 14.40 39.49
CA LEU A 13 -36.46 13.15 40.27
C LEU A 13 -35.41 12.18 39.69
N VAL A 14 -35.17 12.20 38.38
CA VAL A 14 -34.05 11.45 37.77
C VAL A 14 -32.70 12.11 38.10
N SER A 15 -32.67 13.42 38.30
CA SER A 15 -31.44 14.14 38.69
C SER A 15 -31.07 13.97 40.17
N ILE A 16 -32.04 13.66 41.05
CA ILE A 16 -31.80 13.45 42.50
C ILE A 16 -31.53 11.96 42.81
N LEU A 17 -31.88 11.03 41.93
CA LEU A 17 -31.46 9.62 41.99
C LEU A 17 -30.07 9.35 41.39
N PHE A 18 -29.53 10.29 40.60
CA PHE A 18 -28.15 10.23 40.09
C PHE A 18 -27.12 10.99 40.96
N PHE A 19 -27.56 11.70 42.02
CA PHE A 19 -26.68 12.49 42.90
C PHE A 19 -26.55 11.98 44.34
N ASN A 20 -26.99 10.75 44.63
CA ASN A 20 -26.82 10.12 45.96
C ASN A 20 -26.36 8.66 45.90
N LEU A 21 -25.48 8.33 44.96
CA LEU A 21 -24.72 7.07 44.95
C LEU A 21 -23.21 7.27 44.77
N GLU A 22 -22.70 8.48 45.05
CA GLU A 22 -21.25 8.78 45.03
C GLU A 22 -20.62 8.89 46.42
N ASN A 23 -21.31 8.52 47.51
CA ASN A 23 -20.72 8.56 48.85
C ASN A 23 -21.14 7.43 49.79
N ILE A 24 -21.34 6.20 49.29
CA ILE A 24 -21.22 4.97 50.09
C ILE A 24 -20.72 3.83 49.18
N VAL A 25 -19.43 3.82 48.85
CA VAL A 25 -18.59 2.61 48.78
C VAL A 25 -17.17 3.03 49.15
N LEU A 26 -16.92 3.27 50.44
CA LEU A 26 -15.61 2.98 51.00
C LEU A 26 -15.61 1.48 51.33
N ALA A 27 -14.60 0.78 50.82
CA ALA A 27 -14.31 -0.66 50.95
C ALA A 27 -14.96 -1.61 49.93
N ASN A 28 -14.44 -1.63 48.69
CA ASN A 28 -13.75 -2.80 48.11
C ASN A 28 -13.23 -2.45 46.70
N GLU A 29 -11.94 -2.11 46.59
CA GLU A 29 -11.23 -2.18 45.31
C GLU A 29 -11.01 -3.67 44.97
N ASP A 30 -11.89 -4.25 44.17
CA ASP A 30 -11.56 -5.51 43.50
C ASP A 30 -10.42 -5.23 42.51
N ALA A 31 -9.26 -5.83 42.75
CA ALA A 31 -8.03 -5.59 42.00
C ALA A 31 -8.22 -5.88 40.50
N LYS A 32 -8.30 -4.83 39.68
CA LYS A 32 -8.46 -4.94 38.22
C LYS A 32 -7.25 -5.65 37.61
N ILE A 33 -7.43 -6.89 37.19
CA ILE A 33 -6.41 -7.69 36.48
C ILE A 33 -6.26 -7.15 35.06
N GLN A 34 -5.02 -6.87 34.65
CA GLN A 34 -4.65 -6.38 33.31
C GLN A 34 -3.47 -7.17 32.75
N VAL A 35 -3.22 -7.04 31.45
CA VAL A 35 -2.04 -7.62 30.81
C VAL A 35 -0.84 -6.72 31.05
N TYR A 36 0.23 -7.31 31.55
CA TYR A 36 1.52 -6.64 31.67
C TYR A 36 2.61 -7.44 30.95
N ILE A 37 3.53 -6.72 30.31
CA ILE A 37 4.74 -7.26 29.71
C ILE A 37 5.88 -7.02 30.70
N VAL A 38 6.60 -8.05 31.10
CA VAL A 38 7.80 -8.00 31.94
C VAL A 38 9.00 -8.21 31.03
N TYR A 39 9.70 -7.13 30.74
CA TYR A 39 10.92 -7.15 29.94
C TYR A 39 12.13 -7.32 30.86
N LEU A 40 13.05 -8.23 30.52
CA LEU A 40 14.25 -8.57 31.30
C LEU A 40 15.56 -8.21 30.57
N GLY A 41 15.47 -7.68 29.33
CA GLY A 41 16.64 -7.27 28.55
C GLY A 41 17.20 -8.38 27.65
N GLU A 42 18.49 -8.27 27.32
CA GLU A 42 19.23 -9.27 26.55
C GLU A 42 19.24 -10.63 27.28
N ARG A 43 19.22 -11.72 26.52
CA ARG A 43 19.23 -13.08 27.07
C ARG A 43 20.58 -13.36 27.73
N LYS A 44 20.54 -13.93 28.94
CA LYS A 44 21.74 -14.30 29.71
C LYS A 44 22.22 -15.73 29.43
N HIS A 45 21.44 -16.51 28.69
CA HIS A 45 21.71 -17.89 28.35
C HIS A 45 21.16 -18.17 26.95
N ASP A 46 21.73 -19.14 26.24
CA ASP A 46 21.22 -19.59 24.93
C ASP A 46 20.16 -20.70 25.06
N ASP A 47 20.01 -21.28 26.26
CA ASP A 47 19.07 -22.38 26.54
C ASP A 47 17.66 -21.84 26.82
N VAL A 48 16.76 -22.12 25.88
CA VAL A 48 15.39 -21.60 25.83
C VAL A 48 14.49 -22.21 26.92
N GLU A 49 14.73 -23.46 27.32
CA GLU A 49 13.98 -24.13 28.38
C GLU A 49 14.36 -23.56 29.74
N LEU A 50 15.66 -23.31 29.96
CA LEU A 50 16.15 -22.65 31.17
C LEU A 50 15.61 -21.23 31.29
N ILE A 51 15.58 -20.45 30.20
CA ILE A 51 14.96 -19.12 30.18
C ILE A 51 13.48 -19.21 30.55
N THR A 52 12.74 -20.11 29.93
CA THR A 52 11.30 -20.25 30.18
C THR A 52 11.00 -20.71 31.61
N SER A 53 11.79 -21.64 32.17
CA SER A 53 11.66 -22.02 33.58
C SER A 53 11.93 -20.83 34.50
N SER A 54 12.95 -20.03 34.20
CA SER A 54 13.28 -18.85 35.01
C SER A 54 12.16 -17.81 35.02
N HIS A 55 11.46 -17.61 33.89
CA HIS A 55 10.29 -16.74 33.82
C HIS A 55 9.14 -17.28 34.70
N HIS A 56 8.87 -18.58 34.62
CA HIS A 56 7.82 -19.19 35.43
C HIS A 56 8.13 -19.13 36.92
N ASP A 57 9.38 -19.35 37.32
CA ASP A 57 9.80 -19.30 38.73
C ASP A 57 9.73 -17.86 39.28
N MET A 58 10.09 -16.85 38.47
CA MET A 58 9.93 -15.43 38.81
C MET A 58 8.45 -15.04 38.95
N LEU A 59 7.59 -15.46 38.03
CA LEU A 59 6.17 -15.17 38.11
C LEU A 59 5.51 -15.92 39.29
N ALA A 60 5.95 -17.15 39.58
CA ALA A 60 5.47 -17.94 40.70
C ALA A 60 5.84 -17.34 42.06
N SER A 61 6.97 -16.63 42.17
CA SER A 61 7.36 -15.98 43.43
C SER A 61 6.41 -14.85 43.84
N ILE A 62 5.67 -14.27 42.89
CA ILE A 62 4.67 -13.22 43.15
C ILE A 62 3.25 -13.80 43.23
N LEU A 63 2.92 -14.78 42.38
CA LEU A 63 1.58 -15.40 42.36
C LEU A 63 1.38 -16.52 43.40
N GLY A 64 2.45 -16.92 44.11
CA GLY A 64 2.40 -17.87 45.21
C GLY A 64 2.34 -19.35 44.81
N SER A 65 2.30 -19.68 43.51
CA SER A 65 2.43 -21.07 43.04
C SER A 65 2.88 -21.16 41.58
N LYS A 66 3.49 -22.29 41.22
CA LYS A 66 3.89 -22.59 39.83
C LYS A 66 2.68 -22.75 38.91
N GLN A 67 1.56 -23.27 39.42
CA GLN A 67 0.32 -23.38 38.66
C GLN A 67 -0.26 -21.99 38.34
N ALA A 68 -0.31 -21.08 39.31
CA ALA A 68 -0.77 -19.72 39.08
C ALA A 68 0.10 -18.96 38.07
N SER A 69 1.41 -19.23 38.07
CA SER A 69 2.35 -18.73 37.05
C SER A 69 2.01 -19.24 35.65
N VAL A 70 1.71 -20.54 35.50
CA VAL A 70 1.26 -21.11 34.22
C VAL A 70 -0.06 -20.51 33.77
N ASP A 71 -1.02 -20.33 34.69
CA ASP A 71 -2.37 -19.84 34.36
C ASP A 71 -2.39 -18.34 34.01
N SER A 72 -1.44 -17.57 34.55
CA SER A 72 -1.33 -16.13 34.34
C SER A 72 -0.47 -15.77 33.12
N MET A 73 0.54 -16.57 32.79
CA MET A 73 1.48 -16.28 31.70
C MET A 73 0.79 -16.40 30.33
N ILE A 74 0.94 -15.35 29.53
CA ILE A 74 0.44 -15.21 28.16
C ILE A 74 1.54 -15.62 27.19
N HIS A 75 2.70 -14.95 27.27
CA HIS A 75 3.86 -15.21 26.41
C HIS A 75 5.13 -15.33 27.23
N SER A 76 6.06 -16.17 26.77
CA SER A 76 7.46 -16.19 27.20
C SER A 76 8.34 -15.82 26.00
N TYR A 77 8.98 -14.66 26.05
CA TYR A 77 9.90 -14.12 25.05
C TYR A 77 11.32 -14.61 25.35
N ARG A 78 11.91 -15.37 24.44
CA ARG A 78 13.05 -16.26 24.78
C ARG A 78 14.07 -16.45 23.66
N HIS A 79 13.88 -15.79 22.52
CA HIS A 79 14.71 -15.95 21.33
C HIS A 79 15.39 -14.65 20.89
N GLY A 80 14.68 -13.53 20.80
CA GLY A 80 15.26 -12.22 20.53
C GLY A 80 15.79 -11.55 21.80
N PHE A 81 15.00 -11.61 22.86
CA PHE A 81 15.29 -11.03 24.18
C PHE A 81 14.66 -11.89 25.28
N SER A 82 14.88 -11.55 26.55
CA SER A 82 14.30 -12.25 27.70
C SER A 82 13.13 -11.45 28.29
N GLY A 83 12.00 -12.10 28.52
CA GLY A 83 10.83 -11.51 29.18
C GLY A 83 9.58 -12.38 29.09
N PHE A 84 8.48 -11.92 29.64
CA PHE A 84 7.18 -12.59 29.53
C PHE A 84 6.00 -11.60 29.57
N ALA A 85 4.85 -11.96 29.03
CA ALA A 85 3.59 -11.25 29.27
C ALA A 85 2.71 -12.08 30.21
N ALA A 86 2.01 -11.43 31.14
CA ALA A 86 1.17 -12.11 32.13
C ALA A 86 -0.03 -11.27 32.57
N LYS A 87 -1.07 -11.94 33.08
CA LYS A 87 -2.27 -11.32 33.68
C LYS A 87 -2.02 -11.03 35.15
N LEU A 88 -1.91 -9.75 35.51
CA LEU A 88 -1.51 -9.29 36.83
C LEU A 88 -2.42 -8.18 37.34
N THR A 89 -2.59 -8.10 38.66
CA THR A 89 -3.07 -6.88 39.30
C THR A 89 -1.97 -5.82 39.26
N GLU A 90 -2.34 -4.55 39.40
CA GLU A 90 -1.35 -3.46 39.47
C GLU A 90 -0.34 -3.67 40.62
N SER A 91 -0.81 -4.13 41.78
CA SER A 91 0.07 -4.46 42.91
C SER A 91 1.05 -5.60 42.60
N GLN A 92 0.60 -6.66 41.92
CA GLN A 92 1.48 -7.76 41.49
C GLN A 92 2.50 -7.29 40.46
N ALA A 93 2.09 -6.44 39.51
CA ALA A 93 2.98 -5.85 38.51
C ALA A 93 4.05 -4.96 39.15
N GLN A 94 3.67 -4.16 40.15
CA GLN A 94 4.61 -3.35 40.95
C GLN A 94 5.61 -4.25 41.71
N SER A 95 5.13 -5.30 42.40
CA SER A 95 6.01 -6.25 43.11
C SER A 95 6.96 -7.00 42.19
N ILE A 96 6.53 -7.36 40.96
CA ILE A 96 7.45 -7.93 39.95
C ILE A 96 8.51 -6.90 39.55
N GLY A 97 8.14 -5.63 39.39
CA GLY A 97 9.06 -4.55 39.03
C GLY A 97 10.21 -4.34 40.02
N GLU A 98 10.05 -4.77 41.27
CA GLU A 98 11.07 -4.71 42.32
C GLU A 98 12.04 -5.91 42.31
N LEU A 99 11.76 -6.95 41.53
CA LEU A 99 12.58 -8.15 41.50
C LEU A 99 13.93 -7.93 40.78
N PRO A 100 15.03 -8.51 41.29
CA PRO A 100 16.33 -8.44 40.63
C PRO A 100 16.29 -8.99 39.20
N GLY A 101 16.78 -8.20 38.25
CA GLY A 101 16.84 -8.57 36.83
C GLY A 101 15.59 -8.19 36.03
N VAL A 102 14.53 -7.69 36.66
CA VAL A 102 13.40 -7.08 35.97
C VAL A 102 13.81 -5.69 35.48
N VAL A 103 13.73 -5.49 34.17
CA VAL A 103 14.12 -4.25 33.51
C VAL A 103 12.93 -3.28 33.47
N HIS A 104 11.79 -3.75 32.95
CA HIS A 104 10.56 -2.97 32.86
C HIS A 104 9.33 -3.86 33.05
N VAL A 105 8.30 -3.29 33.66
CA VAL A 105 6.93 -3.85 33.66
C VAL A 105 6.03 -2.87 32.90
N LEU A 106 5.47 -3.31 31.77
CA LEU A 106 4.73 -2.52 30.78
C LEU A 106 3.24 -2.81 30.92
N PRO A 107 2.37 -1.81 31.07
CA PRO A 107 0.95 -2.03 30.81
C PRO A 107 0.74 -2.31 29.31
N HIS A 108 -0.21 -3.18 28.99
CA HIS A 108 -0.57 -3.49 27.61
C HIS A 108 -1.09 -2.26 26.84
N SER A 109 -0.76 -2.18 25.55
CA SER A 109 -1.15 -1.10 24.62
C SER A 109 -1.63 -1.69 23.29
N PHE A 110 -2.48 -0.95 22.59
CA PHE A 110 -3.00 -1.32 21.28
C PHE A 110 -2.37 -0.48 20.17
N TYR A 111 -2.12 -1.13 19.03
CA TYR A 111 -1.66 -0.56 17.78
C TYR A 111 -2.74 -0.78 16.73
N LYS A 112 -2.64 -0.06 15.61
CA LYS A 112 -3.55 -0.23 14.48
C LYS A 112 -2.78 -0.54 13.20
N VAL A 113 -3.43 -1.28 12.32
CA VAL A 113 -3.01 -1.41 10.92
C VAL A 113 -3.19 -0.07 10.22
N GLN A 114 -2.19 0.38 9.47
CA GLN A 114 -2.18 1.72 8.88
C GLN A 114 -2.84 1.73 7.49
N THR A 115 -4.16 1.93 7.38
CA THR A 115 -4.84 2.07 6.08
C THR A 115 -5.56 3.41 5.96
N THR A 116 -5.88 3.84 4.74
CA THR A 116 -6.72 5.03 4.49
C THR A 116 -8.22 4.69 4.54
N ARG A 117 -8.61 3.47 4.92
CA ARG A 117 -10.00 3.04 4.95
C ARG A 117 -10.80 3.79 6.03
N SER A 118 -11.99 4.23 5.65
CA SER A 118 -12.94 5.00 6.48
C SER A 118 -13.46 4.28 7.74
N TRP A 119 -13.14 2.99 7.94
CA TRP A 119 -13.66 2.20 9.05
C TRP A 119 -12.89 2.42 10.36
N ASP A 120 -11.65 2.90 10.28
CA ASP A 120 -10.76 3.05 11.45
C ASP A 120 -11.10 4.27 12.31
N TYR A 121 -12.01 5.13 11.83
CA TYR A 121 -12.43 6.36 12.50
C TYR A 121 -13.84 6.32 13.11
N LEU A 122 -14.67 5.31 12.82
CA LEU A 122 -16.11 5.39 13.14
C LEU A 122 -16.66 4.47 14.24
N GLY A 123 -15.91 3.52 14.80
CA GLY A 123 -16.36 2.81 16.02
C GLY A 123 -17.75 2.14 15.97
N LEU A 124 -18.25 1.77 14.78
CA LEU A 124 -19.59 1.18 14.60
C LEU A 124 -19.53 -0.36 14.52
N SER A 125 -20.39 -1.02 15.30
CA SER A 125 -20.38 -2.49 15.46
C SER A 125 -20.89 -3.27 14.23
N PRO A 126 -20.49 -4.55 14.04
CA PRO A 126 -20.78 -5.38 12.86
C PRO A 126 -22.24 -5.80 12.67
N TYR A 127 -23.12 -5.60 13.67
CA TYR A 127 -24.50 -6.11 13.65
C TYR A 127 -25.37 -5.52 12.52
N SER A 128 -24.95 -4.39 11.95
CA SER A 128 -25.63 -3.72 10.83
C SER A 128 -25.30 -4.32 9.45
N ARG A 129 -24.34 -5.25 9.35
CA ARG A 129 -23.82 -5.76 8.06
C ARG A 129 -24.52 -7.02 7.54
N ALA A 130 -25.21 -7.80 8.38
CA ALA A 130 -25.78 -9.09 7.98
C ALA A 130 -27.20 -9.02 7.37
N ASN A 131 -27.97 -7.95 7.60
CA ASN A 131 -29.39 -7.89 7.22
C ASN A 131 -29.68 -7.26 5.84
N LEU A 132 -28.66 -6.82 5.09
CA LEU A 132 -28.87 -6.15 3.80
C LEU A 132 -28.58 -7.05 2.57
N LEU A 133 -28.02 -8.24 2.77
CA LEU A 133 -27.54 -9.10 1.67
C LEU A 133 -28.28 -10.44 1.54
N TYR A 134 -29.26 -10.75 2.39
CA TYR A 134 -29.87 -12.08 2.43
C TYR A 134 -31.16 -12.26 1.61
N ASP A 135 -31.72 -11.21 0.99
CA ASP A 135 -33.04 -11.29 0.33
C ASP A 135 -33.05 -11.10 -1.20
N ALA A 136 -31.91 -11.25 -1.88
CA ALA A 136 -31.86 -11.10 -3.33
C ALA A 136 -30.98 -12.12 -4.05
N LYS A 137 -31.46 -13.37 -4.18
CA LYS A 137 -31.49 -14.16 -5.44
C LYS A 137 -31.59 -15.67 -5.19
N MET A 138 -32.67 -16.26 -5.71
CA MET A 138 -32.68 -17.63 -6.21
C MET A 138 -33.16 -17.62 -7.67
N GLY A 139 -32.50 -18.42 -8.51
CA GLY A 139 -33.00 -18.85 -9.82
C GLY A 139 -32.18 -18.34 -11.02
N ASP A 140 -31.21 -19.12 -11.51
CA ASP A 140 -31.44 -19.95 -12.70
C ASP A 140 -30.19 -20.78 -13.09
N ASP A 141 -30.46 -22.03 -13.48
CA ASP A 141 -29.52 -23.12 -13.77
C ASP A 141 -29.28 -23.34 -15.28
N ASN A 142 -28.14 -23.98 -15.56
CA ASN A 142 -27.52 -24.39 -16.83
C ASN A 142 -28.38 -25.13 -17.88
N MET A 143 -28.01 -25.05 -19.19
CA MET A 143 -27.82 -26.25 -20.06
C MET A 143 -27.13 -26.03 -21.44
N ASN A 144 -25.90 -26.57 -21.58
CA ASN A 144 -25.33 -27.48 -22.60
C ASN A 144 -25.31 -27.27 -24.14
N ALA A 145 -24.06 -27.41 -24.63
CA ALA A 145 -23.51 -28.47 -25.51
C ALA A 145 -23.44 -28.31 -27.04
N CYS A 146 -22.16 -28.31 -27.48
CA CYS A 146 -21.59 -29.02 -28.64
C CYS A 146 -22.52 -30.01 -29.38
N LYS A 147 -22.68 -29.80 -30.69
CA LYS A 147 -22.84 -30.89 -31.66
C LYS A 147 -22.66 -30.40 -33.11
N MET A 148 -21.67 -30.99 -33.80
CA MET A 148 -21.75 -31.60 -35.15
C MET A 148 -20.62 -31.25 -36.14
N MET A 149 -20.15 -32.34 -36.78
CA MET A 149 -19.25 -32.50 -37.95
C MET A 149 -17.74 -32.53 -37.62
N GLY A 150 -16.96 -33.57 -37.94
CA GLY A 150 -17.17 -34.82 -38.68
C GLY A 150 -15.81 -35.31 -39.23
N GLN A 151 -15.34 -36.46 -38.76
CA GLN A 151 -13.94 -36.95 -38.82
C GLN A 151 -13.39 -37.41 -40.19
N ASN A 152 -14.09 -37.25 -41.31
CA ASN A 152 -13.69 -37.85 -42.60
C ASN A 152 -13.11 -36.88 -43.66
N LYS A 153 -12.66 -35.69 -43.27
CA LYS A 153 -11.92 -34.76 -44.18
C LYS A 153 -10.47 -34.46 -43.76
N CYS A 154 -10.05 -34.88 -42.56
CA CYS A 154 -8.69 -34.65 -42.06
C CYS A 154 -7.62 -35.51 -42.75
N SER A 155 -7.96 -36.70 -43.25
CA SER A 155 -6.96 -37.64 -43.77
C SER A 155 -6.53 -37.35 -45.21
N LEU A 156 -7.40 -36.70 -46.02
CA LEU A 156 -7.07 -36.27 -47.38
C LEU A 156 -6.33 -34.91 -47.40
N PHE A 157 -6.54 -34.08 -46.38
CA PHE A 157 -5.90 -32.77 -46.22
C PHE A 157 -4.41 -32.90 -45.83
N LEU A 158 -4.07 -33.89 -44.99
CA LEU A 158 -2.68 -34.13 -44.55
C LEU A 158 -1.79 -34.70 -45.67
N LEU A 159 -2.35 -35.46 -46.62
CA LEU A 159 -1.59 -36.01 -47.76
C LEU A 159 -1.26 -34.93 -48.81
N LEU A 160 -2.18 -33.96 -49.02
CA LEU A 160 -1.99 -32.82 -49.93
C LEU A 160 -1.00 -31.78 -49.39
N VAL A 161 -0.96 -31.58 -48.07
CA VAL A 161 0.01 -30.69 -47.42
C VAL A 161 1.43 -31.26 -47.52
N SER A 162 1.59 -32.58 -47.46
CA SER A 162 2.91 -33.24 -47.51
C SER A 162 3.61 -33.13 -48.89
N ILE A 163 2.84 -33.05 -49.98
CA ILE A 163 3.37 -32.94 -51.36
C ILE A 163 3.69 -31.48 -51.72
N LEU A 164 3.04 -30.52 -51.08
CA LEU A 164 3.32 -29.08 -51.20
C LEU A 164 4.62 -28.66 -50.48
N PHE A 165 5.05 -29.39 -49.46
CA PHE A 165 6.30 -29.10 -48.73
C PHE A 165 7.57 -29.61 -49.44
N PHE A 166 7.46 -30.54 -50.41
CA PHE A 166 8.62 -31.15 -51.08
C PHE A 166 9.04 -30.48 -52.41
N ASN A 167 8.36 -29.42 -52.86
CA ASN A 167 8.66 -28.74 -54.13
C ASN A 167 9.04 -27.25 -53.98
N LEU A 168 9.42 -26.80 -52.77
CA LEU A 168 9.79 -25.39 -52.52
C LEU A 168 11.21 -25.18 -51.98
N GLU A 169 12.04 -26.23 -51.90
CA GLU A 169 13.49 -26.09 -51.78
C GLU A 169 14.12 -26.26 -53.16
N ASN A 170 14.12 -25.17 -53.94
CA ASN A 170 15.14 -24.78 -54.92
C ASN A 170 14.54 -23.72 -55.84
N ILE A 171 14.76 -22.44 -55.49
CA ILE A 171 15.17 -21.32 -56.35
C ILE A 171 15.24 -20.11 -55.41
N VAL A 172 16.44 -19.80 -54.94
CA VAL A 172 16.80 -18.46 -54.44
C VAL A 172 17.50 -17.77 -55.59
N LEU A 173 16.76 -16.91 -56.29
CA LEU A 173 17.33 -15.77 -57.00
C LEU A 173 16.62 -14.53 -56.44
N ALA A 174 17.43 -13.61 -55.96
CA ALA A 174 17.02 -12.39 -55.29
C ALA A 174 16.17 -11.50 -56.20
N ASN A 175 14.90 -11.31 -55.81
CA ASN A 175 14.29 -10.00 -55.83
C ASN A 175 14.16 -9.58 -54.36
N GLU A 176 14.66 -8.40 -54.00
CA GLU A 176 14.26 -7.76 -52.75
C GLU A 176 12.76 -7.44 -52.88
N ASP A 177 11.90 -8.36 -52.44
CA ASP A 177 10.49 -8.09 -52.26
C ASP A 177 10.38 -6.97 -51.21
N ALA A 178 9.88 -5.81 -51.64
CA ALA A 178 9.67 -4.66 -50.78
C ALA A 178 8.83 -5.09 -49.57
N LYS A 179 9.44 -5.07 -48.38
CA LYS A 179 8.84 -5.59 -47.15
C LYS A 179 7.53 -4.86 -46.85
N ILE A 180 6.40 -5.52 -47.11
CA ILE A 180 5.07 -5.00 -46.79
C ILE A 180 4.92 -5.00 -45.26
N GLN A 181 4.69 -3.83 -44.68
CA GLN A 181 4.43 -3.63 -43.25
C GLN A 181 3.11 -2.88 -43.07
N VAL A 182 2.56 -2.90 -41.85
CA VAL A 182 1.40 -2.07 -41.54
C VAL A 182 1.87 -0.68 -41.17
N TYR A 183 1.33 0.32 -41.87
CA TYR A 183 1.53 1.74 -41.58
C TYR A 183 0.19 2.39 -41.24
N ILE A 184 0.23 3.33 -40.31
CA ILE A 184 -0.88 4.17 -39.85
C ILE A 184 -0.73 5.53 -40.52
N VAL A 185 -1.72 5.92 -41.32
CA VAL A 185 -1.82 7.23 -41.98
C VAL A 185 -2.82 8.07 -41.20
N TYR A 186 -2.32 9.10 -40.52
CA TYR A 186 -3.10 10.02 -39.70
C TYR A 186 -3.39 11.30 -40.47
N LEU A 187 -4.67 11.68 -40.59
CA LEU A 187 -5.13 12.83 -41.40
C LEU A 187 -5.62 14.02 -40.56
N GLY A 188 -5.52 13.93 -39.22
CA GLY A 188 -5.99 14.98 -38.32
C GLY A 188 -7.49 14.92 -38.02
N GLU A 189 -8.07 16.08 -37.72
CA GLU A 189 -9.51 16.20 -37.44
C GLU A 189 -10.36 15.81 -38.66
N ARG A 190 -11.52 15.21 -38.41
CA ARG A 190 -12.45 14.84 -39.48
C ARG A 190 -12.99 16.10 -40.16
N LYS A 191 -12.99 16.11 -41.49
CA LYS A 191 -13.49 17.25 -42.29
C LYS A 191 -15.01 17.22 -42.52
N HIS A 192 -15.64 16.08 -42.27
CA HIS A 192 -17.07 15.83 -42.42
C HIS A 192 -17.55 14.93 -41.28
N ASP A 193 -18.85 14.96 -40.97
CA ASP A 193 -19.46 14.12 -39.94
C ASP A 193 -20.00 12.78 -40.49
N ASP A 194 -20.10 12.64 -41.81
CA ASP A 194 -20.56 11.44 -42.49
C ASP A 194 -19.47 10.37 -42.57
N VAL A 195 -19.73 9.25 -41.89
CA VAL A 195 -18.81 8.12 -41.72
C VAL A 195 -18.53 7.39 -43.04
N GLU A 196 -19.49 7.34 -43.95
CA GLU A 196 -19.35 6.68 -45.26
C GLU A 196 -18.50 7.54 -46.20
N LEU A 197 -18.71 8.85 -46.20
CA LEU A 197 -17.88 9.80 -46.97
C LEU A 197 -16.43 9.81 -46.49
N ILE A 198 -16.20 9.81 -45.17
CA ILE A 198 -14.85 9.70 -44.59
C ILE A 198 -14.18 8.39 -45.03
N THR A 199 -14.90 7.27 -44.94
CA THR A 199 -14.37 5.96 -45.34
C THR A 199 -14.06 5.89 -46.83
N SER A 200 -14.93 6.45 -47.68
CA SER A 200 -14.67 6.55 -49.12
C SER A 200 -13.42 7.36 -49.40
N SER A 201 -13.25 8.52 -48.74
CA SER A 201 -12.07 9.37 -48.92
C SER A 201 -10.76 8.68 -48.52
N HIS A 202 -10.78 7.83 -47.49
CA HIS A 202 -9.62 7.02 -47.12
C HIS A 202 -9.30 6.00 -48.21
N HIS A 203 -10.33 5.35 -48.77
CA HIS A 203 -10.13 4.39 -49.85
C HIS A 203 -9.63 5.05 -51.13
N ASP A 204 -10.13 6.24 -51.47
CA ASP A 204 -9.70 7.02 -52.64
C ASP A 204 -8.24 7.48 -52.49
N MET A 205 -7.86 7.95 -51.29
CA MET A 205 -6.47 8.33 -50.99
C MET A 205 -5.53 7.13 -51.08
N LEU A 206 -5.89 6.01 -50.46
CA LEU A 206 -5.07 4.79 -50.52
C LEU A 206 -5.01 4.20 -51.94
N ALA A 207 -6.10 4.27 -52.70
CA ALA A 207 -6.15 3.85 -54.11
C ALA A 207 -5.24 4.70 -55.01
N SER A 208 -5.03 5.97 -54.68
CA SER A 208 -4.11 6.84 -55.44
C SER A 208 -2.64 6.36 -55.39
N ILE A 209 -2.26 5.68 -54.31
CA ILE A 209 -0.92 5.11 -54.12
C ILE A 209 -0.86 3.65 -54.60
N LEU A 210 -1.93 2.87 -54.38
CA LEU A 210 -1.97 1.44 -54.73
C LEU A 210 -2.46 1.16 -56.16
N GLY A 211 -2.92 2.17 -56.88
CA GLY A 211 -3.33 2.09 -58.29
C GLY A 211 -4.74 1.54 -58.54
N SER A 212 -5.48 1.08 -57.53
CA SER A 212 -6.88 0.68 -57.68
C SER A 212 -7.68 0.72 -56.38
N LYS A 213 -9.01 0.88 -56.48
CA LYS A 213 -9.93 0.78 -55.33
C LYS A 213 -9.93 -0.62 -54.72
N GLN A 214 -9.79 -1.67 -55.54
CA GLN A 214 -9.74 -3.03 -55.03
C GLN A 214 -8.49 -3.27 -54.16
N ALA A 215 -7.31 -2.83 -54.63
CA ALA A 215 -6.09 -2.91 -53.84
C ALA A 215 -6.16 -2.09 -52.54
N SER A 216 -6.87 -0.95 -52.57
CA SER A 216 -7.16 -0.16 -51.37
C SER A 216 -8.03 -0.93 -50.36
N VAL A 217 -9.08 -1.62 -50.81
CA VAL A 217 -9.91 -2.48 -49.96
C VAL A 217 -9.10 -3.64 -49.38
N ASP A 218 -8.27 -4.30 -50.20
CA ASP A 218 -7.49 -5.47 -49.79
C ASP A 218 -6.33 -5.12 -48.84
N SER A 219 -5.80 -3.90 -48.96
CA SER A 219 -4.68 -3.40 -48.16
C SER A 219 -5.12 -2.74 -46.85
N MET A 220 -6.30 -2.12 -46.82
CA MET A 220 -6.78 -1.38 -45.65
C MET A 220 -7.23 -2.32 -44.53
N ILE A 221 -6.60 -2.16 -43.36
CA ILE A 221 -6.91 -2.93 -42.15
C ILE A 221 -7.98 -2.20 -41.33
N HIS A 222 -7.81 -0.89 -41.14
CA HIS A 222 -8.73 -0.07 -40.36
C HIS A 222 -8.93 1.29 -41.02
N SER A 223 -10.16 1.79 -40.98
CA SER A 223 -10.55 3.16 -41.33
C SER A 223 -11.00 3.88 -40.05
N TYR A 224 -10.20 4.84 -39.57
CA TYR A 224 -10.47 5.66 -38.39
C TYR A 224 -11.35 6.83 -38.78
N ARG A 225 -12.63 6.78 -38.39
CA ARG A 225 -13.69 7.61 -38.98
C ARG A 225 -14.65 8.24 -37.97
N HIS A 226 -14.36 8.11 -36.67
CA HIS A 226 -15.27 8.52 -35.60
C HIS A 226 -14.71 9.64 -34.71
N GLY A 227 -13.43 9.56 -34.30
CA GLY A 227 -12.79 10.56 -33.43
C GLY A 227 -11.79 11.47 -34.13
N PHE A 228 -11.21 11.01 -35.23
CA PHE A 228 -10.25 11.68 -36.11
C PHE A 228 -10.28 10.94 -37.45
N SER A 229 -9.68 11.50 -38.49
CA SER A 229 -9.60 10.89 -39.83
C SER A 229 -8.24 10.22 -40.04
N GLY A 230 -8.24 9.07 -40.69
CA GLY A 230 -7.04 8.28 -40.99
C GLY A 230 -7.33 6.80 -41.22
N PHE A 231 -6.31 6.03 -41.55
CA PHE A 231 -6.44 4.59 -41.77
C PHE A 231 -5.13 3.84 -41.49
N ALA A 232 -5.22 2.54 -41.25
CA ALA A 232 -4.08 1.64 -41.21
C ALA A 232 -4.14 0.70 -42.41
N ALA A 233 -3.03 0.53 -43.13
CA ALA A 233 -2.97 -0.25 -44.36
C ALA A 233 -1.64 -1.00 -44.48
N LYS A 234 -1.64 -2.09 -45.27
CA LYS A 234 -0.44 -2.86 -45.63
C LYS A 234 0.28 -2.16 -46.78
N LEU A 235 1.40 -1.50 -46.48
CA LEU A 235 2.17 -0.71 -47.42
C LEU A 235 3.64 -1.16 -47.42
N THR A 236 4.30 -0.99 -48.55
CA THR A 236 5.77 -0.95 -48.59
C THR A 236 6.27 0.38 -48.04
N GLU A 237 7.54 0.46 -47.65
CA GLU A 237 8.15 1.70 -47.15
C GLU A 237 8.07 2.85 -48.18
N SER A 238 8.30 2.55 -49.46
CA SER A 238 8.17 3.54 -50.55
C SER A 238 6.74 4.08 -50.70
N GLN A 239 5.73 3.20 -50.57
CA GLN A 239 4.32 3.59 -50.59
C GLN A 239 3.93 4.41 -49.35
N ALA A 240 4.48 4.07 -48.18
CA ALA A 240 4.28 4.83 -46.95
C ALA A 240 4.95 6.22 -46.98
N GLN A 241 6.11 6.36 -47.64
CA GLN A 241 6.71 7.67 -47.89
C GLN A 241 5.86 8.48 -48.88
N SER A 242 5.45 7.87 -50.00
CA SER A 242 4.63 8.53 -51.02
C SER A 242 3.29 9.00 -50.48
N ILE A 243 2.64 8.20 -49.61
CA ILE A 243 1.38 8.61 -48.98
C ILE A 243 1.60 9.76 -47.99
N GLY A 244 2.76 9.83 -47.33
CA GLY A 244 3.12 10.91 -46.41
C GLY A 244 3.27 12.28 -47.07
N GLU A 245 3.49 12.32 -48.38
CA GLU A 245 3.60 13.56 -49.17
C GLU A 245 2.23 14.10 -49.64
N LEU A 246 1.14 13.34 -49.45
CA LEU A 246 -0.18 13.75 -49.91
C LEU A 246 -0.77 14.88 -49.05
N PRO A 247 -1.44 15.88 -49.66
CA PRO A 247 -2.11 16.94 -48.92
C PRO A 247 -3.17 16.41 -47.94
N GLY A 248 -3.04 16.80 -46.68
CA GLY A 248 -3.93 16.37 -45.59
C GLY A 248 -3.44 15.15 -44.80
N VAL A 249 -2.32 14.54 -45.19
CA VAL A 249 -1.62 13.56 -44.35
C VAL A 249 -0.76 14.31 -43.34
N VAL A 250 -1.03 14.06 -42.06
CA VAL A 250 -0.33 14.69 -40.94
C VAL A 250 0.88 13.85 -40.53
N HIS A 251 0.70 12.53 -40.36
CA HIS A 251 1.78 11.60 -40.04
C HIS A 251 1.55 10.24 -40.71
N VAL A 252 2.66 9.59 -41.09
CA VAL A 252 2.68 8.17 -41.47
C VAL A 252 3.59 7.44 -40.48
N LEU A 253 3.03 6.49 -39.74
CA LEU A 253 3.70 5.82 -38.62
C LEU A 253 3.75 4.30 -38.86
N PRO A 254 4.89 3.62 -38.65
CA PRO A 254 4.91 2.16 -38.66
C PRO A 254 4.15 1.58 -37.46
N HIS A 255 3.40 0.49 -37.65
CA HIS A 255 2.76 -0.21 -36.52
C HIS A 255 3.81 -0.83 -35.59
N SER A 256 3.51 -0.86 -34.29
CA SER A 256 4.39 -1.45 -33.27
C SER A 256 3.59 -2.39 -32.36
N PHE A 257 4.23 -3.48 -31.91
CA PHE A 257 3.68 -4.36 -30.88
C PHE A 257 3.94 -3.78 -29.48
N TYR A 258 2.92 -3.74 -28.63
CA TYR A 258 3.05 -3.37 -27.22
C TYR A 258 3.08 -4.63 -26.35
N LYS A 259 3.91 -4.64 -25.30
CA LYS A 259 3.97 -5.72 -24.30
C LYS A 259 2.94 -5.48 -23.21
N VAL A 260 2.31 -6.55 -22.70
CA VAL A 260 1.57 -6.53 -21.42
C VAL A 260 2.55 -6.20 -20.28
N GLN A 261 2.29 -5.11 -19.57
CA GLN A 261 3.14 -4.57 -18.51
C GLN A 261 2.82 -5.23 -17.17
N THR A 262 3.75 -5.15 -16.20
CA THR A 262 3.42 -5.47 -14.81
C THR A 262 2.37 -4.47 -14.30
N THR A 263 1.76 -4.62 -13.12
CA THR A 263 0.70 -3.70 -12.63
C THR A 263 1.20 -2.30 -12.21
N ARG A 264 2.18 -1.79 -12.94
CA ARG A 264 2.78 -0.46 -13.04
C ARG A 264 3.81 -0.07 -11.98
N SER A 265 3.56 -0.23 -10.69
CA SER A 265 4.43 0.37 -9.65
C SER A 265 5.91 -0.02 -9.79
N TRP A 266 6.17 -1.29 -10.10
CA TRP A 266 7.53 -1.79 -10.27
C TRP A 266 8.21 -1.39 -11.57
N ASP A 267 7.45 -1.32 -12.67
CA ASP A 267 7.96 -0.77 -13.93
C ASP A 267 8.23 0.73 -13.78
N TYR A 268 7.37 1.45 -13.05
CA TYR A 268 7.56 2.85 -12.66
C TYR A 268 8.92 3.03 -11.94
N LEU A 269 9.25 2.15 -10.99
CA LEU A 269 10.54 2.13 -10.29
C LEU A 269 11.73 1.58 -11.12
N GLY A 270 11.54 1.30 -12.42
CA GLY A 270 12.60 0.81 -13.30
C GLY A 270 13.00 -0.65 -13.09
N LEU A 271 12.20 -1.44 -12.36
CA LEU A 271 12.43 -2.88 -12.13
C LEU A 271 11.58 -3.74 -13.08
N SER A 272 11.93 -3.70 -14.36
CA SER A 272 11.30 -4.55 -15.37
C SER A 272 11.88 -5.97 -15.40
N PRO A 273 11.08 -7.04 -15.35
CA PRO A 273 11.58 -8.43 -15.46
C PRO A 273 12.19 -8.75 -16.83
N TYR A 274 11.98 -7.88 -17.83
CA TYR A 274 12.49 -8.06 -19.19
C TYR A 274 13.85 -7.41 -19.43
N SER A 275 14.36 -6.62 -18.48
CA SER A 275 15.69 -6.03 -18.56
C SER A 275 16.68 -6.86 -17.75
N ARG A 276 17.82 -7.17 -18.36
CA ARG A 276 18.96 -7.80 -17.66
C ARG A 276 19.87 -6.78 -16.98
N ALA A 277 19.61 -5.49 -17.16
CA ALA A 277 20.44 -4.40 -16.69
C ALA A 277 19.83 -3.70 -15.46
N ASN A 278 19.14 -4.43 -14.58
CA ASN A 278 18.51 -3.87 -13.38
C ASN A 278 18.71 -4.78 -12.15
N LEU A 279 18.49 -4.18 -10.97
CA LEU A 279 18.67 -4.87 -9.68
C LEU A 279 17.88 -6.17 -9.58
N LEU A 280 16.68 -6.24 -10.17
CA LEU A 280 15.82 -7.42 -10.13
C LEU A 280 16.52 -8.66 -10.74
N TYR A 281 17.26 -8.47 -11.83
CA TYR A 281 18.02 -9.54 -12.46
C TYR A 281 19.27 -9.91 -11.66
N ASP A 282 20.08 -8.93 -11.23
CA ASP A 282 21.34 -9.18 -10.52
C ASP A 282 21.15 -9.85 -9.17
N ALA A 283 20.10 -9.44 -8.44
CA ALA A 283 19.69 -10.02 -7.18
C ALA A 283 18.95 -11.35 -7.33
N LYS A 284 18.91 -11.94 -8.54
CA LYS A 284 18.16 -13.19 -8.83
C LYS A 284 16.71 -13.14 -8.33
N MET A 285 16.07 -11.97 -8.45
CA MET A 285 14.70 -11.70 -7.97
C MET A 285 14.51 -11.89 -6.45
N GLY A 286 15.59 -11.83 -5.66
CA GLY A 286 15.58 -12.00 -4.21
C GLY A 286 15.60 -13.46 -3.78
N ASP A 287 16.09 -14.36 -4.63
CA ASP A 287 16.26 -15.76 -4.28
C ASP A 287 17.11 -15.90 -3.01
N ASP A 288 16.79 -16.92 -2.23
CA ASP A 288 17.39 -17.19 -0.91
C ASP A 288 17.25 -16.06 0.13
N VAL A 289 16.35 -15.08 -0.04
CA VAL A 289 16.03 -14.08 0.98
C VAL A 289 14.64 -14.34 1.56
N ILE A 290 14.48 -14.12 2.87
CA ILE A 290 13.22 -14.34 3.60
C ILE A 290 12.68 -12.99 4.09
N ILE A 291 11.47 -12.64 3.66
CA ILE A 291 10.75 -11.44 4.08
C ILE A 291 9.70 -11.85 5.12
N GLY A 292 9.84 -11.37 6.35
CA GLY A 292 8.82 -11.45 7.38
C GLY A 292 7.83 -10.29 7.27
N VAL A 293 6.54 -10.57 7.41
CA VAL A 293 5.46 -9.57 7.30
C VAL A 293 4.60 -9.62 8.56
N PHE A 294 4.46 -8.49 9.25
CA PHE A 294 3.66 -8.36 10.47
C PHE A 294 2.36 -7.63 10.11
N ASP A 295 1.23 -8.34 10.10
CA ASP A 295 -0.01 -7.81 9.53
C ASP A 295 -1.26 -8.61 9.97
N THR A 296 -2.38 -8.49 9.25
CA THR A 296 -3.68 -9.15 9.50
C THR A 296 -3.75 -10.63 9.08
N GLY A 297 -2.64 -11.19 8.60
CA GLY A 297 -2.56 -12.56 8.09
C GLY A 297 -2.37 -12.63 6.59
N ILE A 298 -2.54 -13.83 6.03
CA ILE A 298 -2.34 -14.09 4.61
C ILE A 298 -3.45 -14.96 4.02
N TRP A 299 -3.85 -14.70 2.77
CA TRP A 299 -4.71 -15.57 1.98
C TRP A 299 -3.85 -16.54 1.15
N PRO A 300 -3.54 -17.74 1.66
CA PRO A 300 -2.49 -18.61 1.10
C PRO A 300 -2.79 -19.12 -0.31
N GLU A 301 -4.05 -19.24 -0.70
CA GLU A 301 -4.47 -19.73 -2.02
C GLU A 301 -4.31 -18.70 -3.14
N SER A 302 -3.93 -17.45 -2.81
CA SER A 302 -3.65 -16.47 -3.85
C SER A 302 -2.54 -16.96 -4.76
N GLU A 303 -2.74 -16.84 -6.08
CA GLU A 303 -1.70 -17.10 -7.07
C GLU A 303 -0.43 -16.27 -6.82
N SER A 304 -0.51 -15.15 -6.09
CA SER A 304 0.66 -14.37 -5.70
C SER A 304 1.59 -15.11 -4.72
N PHE A 305 1.15 -16.21 -4.12
CA PHE A 305 1.95 -17.07 -3.25
C PHE A 305 2.20 -18.46 -3.84
N ASN A 306 2.06 -18.63 -5.16
CA ASN A 306 2.52 -19.83 -5.84
C ASN A 306 4.04 -19.95 -5.76
N ASP A 307 4.55 -21.17 -5.70
CA ASP A 307 5.98 -21.46 -5.53
C ASP A 307 6.68 -21.95 -6.81
N LYS A 308 6.03 -21.74 -7.96
CA LYS A 308 6.54 -22.20 -9.25
C LYS A 308 7.88 -21.54 -9.58
N GLY A 309 8.90 -22.37 -9.78
CA GLY A 309 10.25 -21.92 -10.13
C GLY A 309 11.10 -21.47 -8.94
N LEU A 310 10.66 -21.77 -7.71
CA LEU A 310 11.46 -21.64 -6.50
C LEU A 310 12.16 -22.95 -6.18
N GLY A 311 13.41 -22.85 -5.69
CA GLY A 311 14.15 -23.99 -5.15
C GLY A 311 13.65 -24.39 -3.76
N PRO A 312 14.31 -25.35 -3.09
CA PRO A 312 13.96 -25.75 -1.72
C PRO A 312 14.02 -24.56 -0.75
N ILE A 313 13.31 -24.69 0.37
CA ILE A 313 13.36 -23.73 1.48
C ILE A 313 14.80 -23.63 1.99
N PRO A 314 15.33 -22.43 2.27
CA PRO A 314 16.69 -22.28 2.79
C PRO A 314 16.91 -23.05 4.09
N SER A 315 17.99 -23.82 4.20
CA SER A 315 18.25 -24.69 5.35
C SER A 315 18.44 -23.97 6.68
N ARG A 316 18.71 -22.65 6.65
CA ARG A 316 18.81 -21.81 7.84
C ARG A 316 17.45 -21.41 8.43
N TRP A 317 16.37 -21.58 7.67
CA TRP A 317 15.02 -21.24 8.11
C TRP A 317 14.59 -22.16 9.25
N LYS A 318 14.12 -21.56 10.36
CA LYS A 318 13.68 -22.32 11.54
C LYS A 318 12.18 -22.17 11.84
N GLY A 319 11.49 -21.29 11.12
CA GLY A 319 10.06 -21.10 11.28
C GLY A 319 9.25 -22.24 10.68
N PHE A 320 7.95 -22.21 10.94
CA PHE A 320 7.02 -23.22 10.49
C PHE A 320 5.65 -22.60 10.21
N CYS A 321 4.76 -23.41 9.63
CA CYS A 321 3.37 -23.04 9.44
C CYS A 321 2.51 -23.65 10.54
N GLN A 322 1.90 -22.80 11.34
CA GLN A 322 1.03 -23.17 12.43
C GLN A 322 -0.36 -23.52 11.88
N SER A 323 -0.91 -24.66 12.29
CA SER A 323 -2.29 -25.03 11.95
C SER A 323 -3.29 -24.19 12.73
N GLY A 324 -4.46 -23.97 12.15
CA GLY A 324 -5.55 -23.25 12.80
C GLY A 324 -6.85 -23.32 12.01
N GLN A 325 -7.83 -22.51 12.40
CA GLN A 325 -9.12 -22.44 11.71
C GLN A 325 -8.94 -22.14 10.22
N ASN A 326 -9.48 -23.02 9.37
CA ASN A 326 -9.38 -22.95 7.92
C ASN A 326 -7.94 -22.79 7.40
N PHE A 327 -6.94 -23.26 8.15
CA PHE A 327 -5.54 -23.21 7.76
C PHE A 327 -4.86 -24.54 8.07
N ASP A 328 -4.74 -25.37 7.03
CA ASP A 328 -3.94 -26.59 7.01
C ASP A 328 -2.51 -26.29 6.49
N PRO A 329 -1.46 -26.39 7.32
CA PRO A 329 -0.08 -26.17 6.90
C PRO A 329 0.37 -27.04 5.72
N ALA A 330 -0.16 -28.25 5.59
CA ALA A 330 0.25 -29.19 4.54
C ALA A 330 -0.19 -28.74 3.14
N THR A 331 -1.28 -27.96 3.05
CA THR A 331 -1.83 -27.48 1.78
C THR A 331 -1.58 -26.00 1.55
N HIS A 332 -1.48 -25.20 2.62
CA HIS A 332 -1.40 -23.74 2.52
C HIS A 332 0.02 -23.20 2.56
N CYS A 333 1.00 -23.97 3.04
CA CYS A 333 2.40 -23.59 2.96
C CYS A 333 3.14 -24.38 1.89
N ASN A 334 4.13 -23.73 1.30
CA ASN A 334 4.85 -24.23 0.13
C ASN A 334 6.25 -23.59 0.08
N ASN A 335 6.97 -23.68 -1.04
CA ASN A 335 8.29 -23.07 -1.14
C ASN A 335 8.25 -21.52 -1.22
N LYS A 336 7.07 -20.91 -1.35
CA LYS A 336 6.87 -19.45 -1.37
C LYS A 336 6.47 -18.91 0.00
N LEU A 337 5.35 -19.38 0.54
CA LEU A 337 4.90 -19.14 1.90
C LEU A 337 5.49 -20.24 2.79
N ILE A 338 6.65 -19.95 3.38
CA ILE A 338 7.46 -20.93 4.12
C ILE A 338 7.17 -20.93 5.63
N GLY A 339 6.48 -19.89 6.11
CA GLY A 339 6.10 -19.69 7.50
C GLY A 339 4.80 -18.91 7.61
N ALA A 340 3.92 -19.33 8.50
CA ALA A 340 2.65 -18.67 8.75
C ALA A 340 2.26 -18.91 10.21
N ARG A 341 2.33 -17.86 11.02
CA ARG A 341 2.06 -17.89 12.46
C ARG A 341 1.10 -16.79 12.83
N TYR A 342 0.38 -16.97 13.92
CA TYR A 342 -0.54 -15.96 14.44
C TYR A 342 -0.38 -15.81 15.95
N PHE A 343 -0.57 -14.59 16.44
CA PHE A 343 -0.41 -14.22 17.85
C PHE A 343 -1.64 -13.44 18.29
N ILE A 344 -2.41 -14.02 19.21
CA ILE A 344 -3.69 -13.48 19.67
C ILE A 344 -3.79 -13.39 21.20
N ASP A 345 -2.87 -14.03 21.93
CA ASP A 345 -3.05 -14.25 23.36
C ASP A 345 -3.06 -12.93 24.14
N GLY A 346 -2.30 -11.93 23.69
CA GLY A 346 -2.35 -10.58 24.26
C GLY A 346 -3.70 -9.90 24.00
N PHE A 347 -4.19 -9.97 22.76
CA PHE A 347 -5.50 -9.45 22.36
C PHE A 347 -6.65 -10.08 23.18
N LEU A 348 -6.69 -11.42 23.29
CA LEU A 348 -7.71 -12.14 24.09
C LEU A 348 -7.63 -11.78 25.58
N ALA A 349 -6.43 -11.57 26.08
CA ALA A 349 -6.22 -11.26 27.47
C ALA A 349 -6.70 -9.84 27.84
N ALA A 350 -6.61 -8.88 26.90
CA ALA A 350 -7.08 -7.52 27.08
C ALA A 350 -8.61 -7.36 26.93
N ASN A 351 -9.22 -8.12 26.01
CA ASN A 351 -10.65 -8.02 25.67
C ASN A 351 -11.56 -9.03 26.41
N GLY A 352 -11.00 -9.83 27.33
CA GLY A 352 -11.73 -10.78 28.18
C GLY A 352 -11.96 -12.16 27.56
N LYS A 353 -11.90 -13.22 28.38
CA LYS A 353 -11.97 -14.64 27.94
C LYS A 353 -13.28 -15.06 27.26
N THR A 354 -14.36 -14.27 27.36
CA THR A 354 -15.63 -14.53 26.63
C THR A 354 -15.52 -14.08 25.17
N PHE A 355 -14.43 -14.46 24.53
CA PHE A 355 -14.18 -14.26 23.11
C PHE A 355 -14.81 -15.43 22.37
N ASN A 356 -16.09 -15.32 22.04
CA ASN A 356 -16.79 -16.39 21.36
C ASN A 356 -16.33 -16.40 19.90
N ALA A 357 -15.50 -17.37 19.50
CA ALA A 357 -14.96 -17.50 18.14
C ALA A 357 -16.06 -17.52 17.03
N THR A 358 -17.33 -17.71 17.39
CA THR A 358 -18.49 -17.56 16.51
C THR A 358 -18.98 -16.13 16.29
N LYS A 359 -18.46 -15.13 17.02
CA LYS A 359 -18.86 -13.71 16.93
C LYS A 359 -17.86 -12.80 16.23
N ILE A 360 -16.61 -13.23 16.06
CA ILE A 360 -15.59 -12.46 15.33
C ILE A 360 -15.65 -12.86 13.86
N ASN A 361 -15.69 -11.87 12.97
CA ASN A 361 -15.53 -12.09 11.54
C ASN A 361 -14.04 -12.28 11.16
N ASP A 362 -13.36 -13.25 11.78
CA ASP A 362 -11.96 -13.58 11.54
C ASP A 362 -11.67 -15.08 11.83
N TYR A 363 -10.47 -15.54 11.46
CA TYR A 363 -9.99 -16.90 11.63
C TYR A 363 -8.95 -16.97 12.75
N LEU A 364 -9.12 -17.90 13.69
CA LEU A 364 -8.09 -18.28 14.67
C LEU A 364 -6.98 -19.11 13.98
N SER A 365 -6.29 -18.47 13.05
CA SER A 365 -5.17 -18.98 12.27
C SER A 365 -4.40 -17.82 11.64
N ALA A 366 -3.34 -18.11 10.87
CA ALA A 366 -2.65 -17.11 10.08
C ALA A 366 -3.44 -16.66 8.82
N ARG A 367 -4.66 -17.18 8.60
CA ARG A 367 -5.50 -16.77 7.48
C ARG A 367 -5.96 -15.32 7.64
N ASP A 368 -5.89 -14.58 6.56
CA ASP A 368 -6.38 -13.20 6.46
C ASP A 368 -7.89 -13.17 6.27
N SER A 369 -8.62 -12.43 7.11
CA SER A 369 -10.02 -12.07 6.87
C SER A 369 -10.20 -10.63 6.41
N ASP A 370 -9.19 -9.77 6.63
CA ASP A 370 -9.24 -8.36 6.26
C ASP A 370 -8.81 -8.18 4.80
N GLY A 371 -7.62 -8.67 4.46
CA GLY A 371 -6.97 -8.53 3.15
C GLY A 371 -5.76 -7.61 3.13
N HIS A 372 -5.58 -6.75 4.14
CA HIS A 372 -4.41 -5.87 4.25
C HIS A 372 -3.08 -6.65 4.25
N GLY A 373 -2.96 -7.69 5.07
CA GLY A 373 -1.74 -8.49 5.14
C GLY A 373 -1.42 -9.27 3.87
N THR A 374 -2.44 -9.79 3.19
CA THR A 374 -2.31 -10.39 1.85
C THR A 374 -1.79 -9.38 0.83
N HIS A 375 -2.28 -8.14 0.90
CA HIS A 375 -1.89 -7.05 0.00
C HIS A 375 -0.43 -6.62 0.23
N CYS A 376 -0.05 -6.40 1.49
CA CYS A 376 1.32 -6.08 1.88
C CYS A 376 2.30 -7.19 1.50
N ALA A 377 2.00 -8.44 1.84
CA ALA A 377 2.87 -9.58 1.58
C ALA A 377 3.08 -9.82 0.08
N SER A 378 2.01 -9.72 -0.73
CA SER A 378 2.11 -9.86 -2.18
C SER A 378 2.83 -8.68 -2.84
N THR A 379 2.74 -7.48 -2.28
CA THR A 379 3.53 -6.32 -2.73
C THR A 379 5.02 -6.49 -2.43
N ALA A 380 5.40 -7.01 -1.27
CA ALA A 380 6.81 -7.20 -0.92
C ALA A 380 7.44 -8.35 -1.70
N GLY A 381 6.79 -9.51 -1.67
CA GLY A 381 7.35 -10.78 -2.10
C GLY A 381 6.47 -11.57 -3.06
N GLY A 382 5.35 -11.08 -3.58
CA GLY A 382 4.47 -11.88 -4.45
C GLY A 382 5.15 -12.44 -5.71
N SER A 383 4.80 -13.68 -6.07
CA SER A 383 5.15 -14.32 -7.34
C SER A 383 4.48 -13.62 -8.53
N PHE A 384 4.96 -13.90 -9.74
CA PHE A 384 4.37 -13.33 -10.96
C PHE A 384 2.98 -13.92 -11.21
N VAL A 385 1.98 -13.05 -11.36
CA VAL A 385 0.61 -13.42 -11.76
C VAL A 385 0.19 -12.60 -12.97
N ASN A 386 0.01 -13.27 -14.11
CA ASN A 386 -0.35 -12.62 -15.37
C ASN A 386 -1.86 -12.34 -15.46
N ASN A 387 -2.23 -11.35 -16.26
CA ASN A 387 -3.63 -10.98 -16.53
C ASN A 387 -4.43 -10.65 -15.26
N ALA A 388 -3.75 -10.13 -14.25
CA ALA A 388 -4.36 -9.59 -13.05
C ALA A 388 -4.85 -8.17 -13.36
N SER A 389 -6.05 -7.88 -12.87
CA SER A 389 -6.74 -6.61 -13.07
C SER A 389 -7.87 -6.54 -12.08
N LEU A 390 -8.38 -5.33 -11.87
CA LEU A 390 -9.62 -5.13 -11.13
C LEU A 390 -10.70 -4.68 -12.11
N SER A 391 -11.55 -5.63 -12.49
CA SER A 391 -12.58 -5.43 -13.51
C SER A 391 -12.05 -4.82 -14.83
N GLY A 392 -10.84 -5.23 -15.24
CA GLY A 392 -10.15 -4.76 -16.43
C GLY A 392 -9.26 -3.53 -16.24
N LEU A 393 -9.38 -2.82 -15.11
CA LEU A 393 -8.47 -1.73 -14.75
C LEU A 393 -7.12 -2.26 -14.29
N ALA A 394 -6.07 -1.54 -14.68
CA ALA A 394 -4.67 -1.88 -14.44
C ALA A 394 -4.29 -3.30 -14.89
N LEU A 395 -4.88 -3.77 -15.99
CA LEU A 395 -4.58 -5.08 -16.56
C LEU A 395 -3.08 -5.24 -16.81
N GLY A 396 -2.49 -6.26 -16.20
CA GLY A 396 -1.08 -6.55 -16.33
C GLY A 396 -0.63 -7.76 -15.51
N THR A 397 0.67 -7.83 -15.25
CA THR A 397 1.28 -8.84 -14.38
C THR A 397 1.49 -8.27 -12.97
N VAL A 398 0.74 -8.76 -11.98
CA VAL A 398 1.03 -8.45 -10.56
C VAL A 398 2.26 -9.23 -10.13
N ARG A 399 3.13 -8.60 -9.35
CA ARG A 399 4.30 -9.23 -8.71
C ARG A 399 4.75 -8.39 -7.52
N GLY A 400 5.45 -9.00 -6.56
CA GLY A 400 6.09 -8.27 -5.46
C GLY A 400 7.50 -7.80 -5.80
N GLY A 401 8.08 -6.94 -4.98
CA GLY A 401 9.42 -6.36 -5.17
C GLY A 401 10.52 -7.38 -5.40
N ALA A 402 10.48 -8.47 -4.64
CA ALA A 402 11.37 -9.62 -4.75
C ALA A 402 10.57 -10.92 -5.05
N PRO A 403 10.23 -11.19 -6.32
CA PRO A 403 9.35 -12.31 -6.69
C PRO A 403 9.87 -13.71 -6.32
N LYS A 404 11.18 -13.88 -6.09
CA LYS A 404 11.77 -15.14 -5.63
C LYS A 404 12.12 -15.18 -4.14
N ALA A 405 11.93 -14.09 -3.42
CA ALA A 405 12.04 -14.10 -1.96
C ALA A 405 10.96 -15.01 -1.35
N ARG A 406 11.29 -15.62 -0.23
CA ARG A 406 10.37 -16.40 0.60
C ARG A 406 9.58 -15.44 1.49
N VAL A 407 8.33 -15.78 1.77
CA VAL A 407 7.44 -14.99 2.63
C VAL A 407 7.18 -15.77 3.92
N ALA A 408 7.29 -15.08 5.05
CA ALA A 408 6.89 -15.56 6.36
C ALA A 408 5.86 -14.60 6.95
N MET A 409 4.62 -15.07 7.17
CA MET A 409 3.54 -14.26 7.74
C MET A 409 3.50 -14.42 9.25
N TYR A 410 3.49 -13.29 9.96
CA TYR A 410 3.29 -13.20 11.40
C TYR A 410 2.02 -12.35 11.66
N LYS A 411 0.87 -13.02 11.74
CA LYS A 411 -0.41 -12.35 11.99
C LYS A 411 -0.46 -11.81 13.42
N VAL A 412 -0.58 -10.50 13.55
CA VAL A 412 -0.71 -9.78 14.82
C VAL A 412 -1.97 -8.90 14.85
N GLY A 413 -2.54 -8.59 13.68
CA GLY A 413 -3.79 -7.84 13.55
C GLY A 413 -5.03 -8.73 13.49
N TRP A 414 -6.07 -8.26 14.15
CA TRP A 414 -7.36 -8.94 14.31
C TRP A 414 -8.51 -8.00 13.93
N GLU A 415 -9.74 -8.32 14.34
CA GLU A 415 -10.95 -7.55 14.02
C GLU A 415 -10.77 -6.03 14.26
N GLY A 416 -11.14 -5.22 13.27
CA GLY A 416 -10.98 -3.76 13.32
C GLY A 416 -9.54 -3.27 13.11
N GLY A 417 -8.61 -4.15 12.73
CA GLY A 417 -7.20 -3.81 12.56
C GLY A 417 -6.48 -3.60 13.90
N GLU A 418 -7.09 -4.01 15.01
CA GLU A 418 -6.51 -3.90 16.35
C GLU A 418 -5.37 -4.89 16.52
N VAL A 419 -4.26 -4.40 17.08
CA VAL A 419 -3.04 -5.15 17.26
C VAL A 419 -2.57 -5.02 18.71
N SER A 420 -2.27 -6.14 19.34
CA SER A 420 -1.79 -6.16 20.73
C SER A 420 -0.27 -5.99 20.79
N SER A 421 0.22 -5.10 21.66
CA SER A 421 1.66 -4.88 21.84
C SER A 421 2.45 -6.11 22.30
N ALA A 422 1.82 -7.00 23.08
CA ALA A 422 2.42 -8.26 23.49
C ALA A 422 2.59 -9.23 22.32
N ASP A 423 1.62 -9.24 21.40
CA ASP A 423 1.64 -10.09 20.22
C ASP A 423 2.64 -9.56 19.17
N ILE A 424 2.83 -8.24 19.05
CA ILE A 424 3.91 -7.64 18.24
C ILE A 424 5.28 -8.07 18.73
N LEU A 425 5.54 -7.94 20.04
CA LEU A 425 6.82 -8.37 20.62
C LEU A 425 7.06 -9.86 20.44
N LYS A 426 6.01 -10.68 20.53
CA LYS A 426 6.13 -12.10 20.28
C LYS A 426 6.46 -12.39 18.81
N ALA A 427 5.86 -11.65 17.88
CA ALA A 427 6.20 -11.76 16.46
C ALA A 427 7.66 -11.38 16.19
N PHE A 428 8.20 -10.32 16.81
CA PHE A 428 9.63 -9.98 16.70
C PHE A 428 10.54 -11.08 17.23
N ASP A 429 10.25 -11.60 18.43
CA ASP A 429 10.98 -12.69 19.07
C ASP A 429 11.10 -13.91 18.14
N GLU A 430 9.98 -14.31 17.55
CA GLU A 430 9.91 -15.45 16.65
C GLU A 430 10.51 -15.17 15.27
N ALA A 431 10.33 -13.97 14.70
CA ALA A 431 10.93 -13.63 13.42
C ALA A 431 12.48 -13.60 13.47
N ILE A 432 13.04 -13.10 14.57
CA ILE A 432 14.49 -13.14 14.82
C ILE A 432 14.97 -14.59 14.92
N HIS A 433 14.25 -15.43 15.69
CA HIS A 433 14.55 -16.85 15.81
C HIS A 433 14.55 -17.58 14.47
N ASP A 434 13.49 -17.36 13.70
CA ASP A 434 13.21 -18.05 12.45
C ASP A 434 14.23 -17.71 11.35
N GLY A 435 14.91 -16.56 11.50
CA GLY A 435 16.02 -16.13 10.65
C GLY A 435 15.58 -15.33 9.43
N VAL A 436 14.56 -14.47 9.59
CA VAL A 436 14.14 -13.54 8.53
C VAL A 436 15.26 -12.56 8.19
N ASN A 437 15.32 -12.09 6.93
CA ASN A 437 16.31 -11.13 6.48
C ASN A 437 15.80 -9.69 6.47
N VAL A 438 14.51 -9.52 6.16
CA VAL A 438 13.82 -8.22 6.09
C VAL A 438 12.48 -8.36 6.80
N LEU A 439 12.11 -7.37 7.61
CA LEU A 439 10.80 -7.20 8.20
C LEU A 439 10.06 -6.06 7.51
N SER A 440 8.83 -6.33 7.08
CA SER A 440 7.88 -5.33 6.58
C SER A 440 6.76 -5.18 7.61
N ILE A 441 6.65 -4.00 8.22
CA ILE A 441 5.71 -3.73 9.30
C ILE A 441 4.86 -2.53 8.93
N SER A 442 3.60 -2.80 8.60
CA SER A 442 2.63 -1.80 8.15
C SER A 442 1.64 -1.48 9.28
N LEU A 443 2.20 -1.18 10.44
CA LEU A 443 1.50 -0.88 11.69
C LEU A 443 1.86 0.53 12.12
N GLY A 444 1.08 1.11 13.03
CA GLY A 444 1.42 2.39 13.63
C GLY A 444 0.82 2.59 15.01
N ILE A 445 1.22 3.69 15.63
CA ILE A 445 0.88 4.06 17.00
C ILE A 445 0.22 5.44 17.02
N ASP A 446 -0.74 5.64 17.90
CA ASP A 446 -1.39 6.93 18.07
C ASP A 446 -0.39 7.99 18.59
N LEU A 447 -0.50 9.21 18.08
CA LEU A 447 0.25 10.37 18.59
C LEU A 447 -0.33 10.84 19.94
N PRO A 448 0.49 11.39 20.86
CA PRO A 448 1.91 11.71 20.74
C PRO A 448 2.84 10.49 20.91
N LEU A 449 4.01 10.57 20.28
CA LEU A 449 5.03 9.51 20.33
C LEU A 449 5.64 9.34 21.73
N TYR A 450 5.98 8.10 22.05
CA TYR A 450 6.77 7.77 23.22
C TYR A 450 8.27 7.80 22.89
N PRO A 451 9.15 8.22 23.82
CA PRO A 451 10.60 8.14 23.65
C PRO A 451 11.07 6.74 23.22
N GLU A 452 12.18 6.62 22.50
CA GLU A 452 12.62 5.32 21.94
C GLU A 452 13.04 4.28 22.99
N VAL A 453 13.36 4.73 24.22
CA VAL A 453 13.59 3.88 25.39
C VAL A 453 12.33 3.73 26.25
N ASP A 454 11.23 4.37 25.89
CA ASP A 454 9.98 4.28 26.64
C ASP A 454 9.30 2.96 26.36
N LYS A 455 8.91 2.37 27.46
CA LYS A 455 8.41 1.03 27.61
C LYS A 455 7.03 0.82 26.93
N ARG A 456 6.35 1.88 26.49
CA ARG A 456 5.02 1.83 25.85
C ARG A 456 5.08 1.60 24.34
N ASP A 457 6.21 1.93 23.69
CA ASP A 457 6.42 1.67 22.28
C ASP A 457 7.21 0.37 22.06
N VAL A 458 6.51 -0.69 21.67
CA VAL A 458 7.12 -2.01 21.51
C VAL A 458 7.76 -2.22 20.15
N ILE A 459 7.41 -1.42 19.14
CA ILE A 459 8.01 -1.49 17.81
C ILE A 459 9.47 -1.06 17.91
N TYR A 460 9.79 -0.02 18.68
CA TYR A 460 11.18 0.40 18.92
C TYR A 460 12.03 -0.68 19.59
N TYR A 461 11.50 -1.39 20.59
CA TYR A 461 12.21 -2.48 21.28
C TYR A 461 12.45 -3.67 20.35
N GLY A 462 11.40 -4.18 19.73
CA GLY A 462 11.49 -5.33 18.82
C GLY A 462 12.38 -5.04 17.62
N SER A 463 12.24 -3.85 17.03
CA SER A 463 13.04 -3.44 15.86
C SER A 463 14.51 -3.17 16.21
N PHE A 464 14.84 -2.66 17.40
CA PHE A 464 16.22 -2.51 17.85
C PHE A 464 16.93 -3.86 17.86
N HIS A 465 16.31 -4.89 18.44
CA HIS A 465 16.88 -6.25 18.50
C HIS A 465 16.95 -6.92 17.14
N ALA A 466 15.95 -6.71 16.28
CA ALA A 466 15.98 -7.19 14.90
C ALA A 466 17.16 -6.58 14.12
N VAL A 467 17.32 -5.25 14.18
CA VAL A 467 18.41 -4.54 13.49
C VAL A 467 19.77 -4.90 14.07
N ALA A 468 19.88 -5.02 15.40
CA ALA A 468 21.11 -5.49 16.06
C ALA A 468 21.48 -6.92 15.65
N SER A 469 20.49 -7.75 15.28
CA SER A 469 20.67 -9.09 14.73
C SER A 469 20.92 -9.11 13.21
N GLY A 470 21.07 -7.93 12.58
CA GLY A 470 21.34 -7.80 11.15
C GLY A 470 20.11 -7.90 10.24
N ILE A 471 18.91 -7.82 10.80
CA ILE A 471 17.63 -7.85 10.08
C ILE A 471 17.24 -6.43 9.70
N ILE A 472 16.89 -6.21 8.42
CA ILE A 472 16.43 -4.87 7.97
C ILE A 472 14.97 -4.71 8.36
N THR A 473 14.62 -3.65 9.09
CA THR A 473 13.24 -3.37 9.50
C THR A 473 12.71 -2.14 8.79
N VAL A 474 11.61 -2.31 8.05
CA VAL A 474 10.94 -1.26 7.27
C VAL A 474 9.55 -1.04 7.84
N CYS A 475 9.25 0.20 8.22
CA CYS A 475 7.98 0.60 8.83
C CYS A 475 7.27 1.71 8.03
N SER A 476 5.95 1.77 8.14
CA SER A 476 5.12 2.86 7.58
C SER A 476 5.37 4.19 8.29
N GLY A 477 5.33 5.30 7.55
CA GLY A 477 5.42 6.64 8.15
C GLY A 477 4.16 7.13 8.86
N GLY A 478 3.02 6.46 8.66
CA GLY A 478 1.70 6.87 9.15
C GLY A 478 0.85 7.57 8.08
N ASN A 479 -0.47 7.57 8.28
CA ASN A 479 -1.46 8.12 7.35
C ASN A 479 -2.17 9.40 7.89
N SER A 480 -1.56 10.07 8.86
CA SER A 480 -2.12 11.23 9.57
C SER A 480 -1.71 12.58 8.96
N GLY A 481 -1.15 12.58 7.75
CA GLY A 481 -0.79 13.78 7.02
C GLY A 481 -1.98 14.65 6.60
N SER A 482 -1.78 15.88 6.13
CA SER A 482 -0.51 16.46 5.67
C SER A 482 0.16 17.41 6.67
N ALA A 483 -0.34 17.52 7.90
CA ALA A 483 0.23 18.41 8.90
C ALA A 483 1.67 18.01 9.26
N ALA A 484 2.51 19.00 9.56
CA ALA A 484 3.90 18.77 9.99
C ALA A 484 3.95 18.05 11.35
N GLY A 485 4.95 17.19 11.55
CA GLY A 485 5.18 16.48 12.81
C GLY A 485 4.21 15.32 13.08
N THR A 486 3.62 14.77 12.02
CA THR A 486 2.66 13.65 12.08
C THR A 486 3.29 12.28 11.83
N VAL A 487 4.58 12.23 11.49
CA VAL A 487 5.32 10.98 11.26
C VAL A 487 5.43 10.17 12.54
N GLU A 488 5.19 8.85 12.45
CA GLU A 488 5.06 7.98 13.61
C GLU A 488 6.34 7.20 13.94
N ASP A 489 6.65 6.16 13.17
CA ASP A 489 7.80 5.27 13.37
C ASP A 489 9.14 6.00 13.15
N VAL A 490 9.67 6.70 14.15
CA VAL A 490 10.80 7.64 13.98
C VAL A 490 12.16 7.15 14.47
N ALA A 491 12.27 5.92 14.98
CA ALA A 491 13.56 5.41 15.45
C ALA A 491 14.64 5.43 14.34
N PRO A 492 15.90 5.76 14.65
CA PRO A 492 16.94 5.92 13.63
C PRO A 492 17.37 4.60 12.99
N TRP A 493 17.19 3.46 13.67
CA TRP A 493 17.57 2.13 13.18
C TRP A 493 16.58 1.51 12.19
N ILE A 494 15.34 2.02 12.11
CA ILE A 494 14.34 1.55 11.14
C ILE A 494 14.32 2.42 9.88
N ILE A 495 13.79 1.88 8.79
CA ILE A 495 13.54 2.60 7.54
C ILE A 495 12.05 2.99 7.51
N THR A 496 11.77 4.29 7.60
CA THR A 496 10.40 4.83 7.66
C THR A 496 9.96 5.35 6.31
N VAL A 497 8.82 4.86 5.82
CA VAL A 497 8.42 5.03 4.42
C VAL A 497 7.20 5.94 4.26
N ALA A 498 7.35 6.99 3.46
CA ALA A 498 6.26 7.84 2.98
C ALA A 498 5.58 7.28 1.72
N ALA A 499 4.31 7.65 1.51
CA ALA A 499 3.54 7.24 0.35
C ALA A 499 3.60 8.30 -0.76
N SER A 500 3.88 7.83 -1.98
CA SER A 500 3.83 8.64 -3.20
C SER A 500 2.87 8.02 -4.22
N THR A 501 2.35 8.86 -5.12
CA THR A 501 1.67 8.40 -6.33
C THR A 501 2.69 7.85 -7.34
N MET A 502 2.19 7.15 -8.35
CA MET A 502 2.98 6.75 -9.51
C MET A 502 2.42 7.40 -10.77
N ASP A 503 3.03 7.14 -11.91
CA ASP A 503 2.60 7.67 -13.21
C ASP A 503 1.39 6.92 -13.80
N ARG A 504 0.47 6.46 -12.95
CA ARG A 504 -0.81 5.84 -13.32
C ARG A 504 -1.96 6.69 -12.81
N SER A 505 -2.97 6.85 -13.65
CA SER A 505 -4.24 7.44 -13.26
C SER A 505 -5.42 6.67 -13.85
N PHE A 506 -6.62 6.97 -13.35
CA PHE A 506 -7.86 6.33 -13.76
C PHE A 506 -8.85 7.38 -14.28
N PRO A 507 -8.53 8.02 -15.43
CA PRO A 507 -9.38 9.07 -15.98
C PRO A 507 -10.74 8.54 -16.40
N THR A 508 -11.77 9.31 -16.05
CA THR A 508 -13.17 9.05 -16.39
C THR A 508 -13.75 10.27 -17.08
N THR A 509 -14.23 10.09 -18.31
CA THR A 509 -14.76 11.21 -19.10
C THR A 509 -16.19 11.52 -18.69
N ILE A 510 -16.44 12.79 -18.39
CA ILE A 510 -17.74 13.39 -18.14
C ILE A 510 -18.12 14.20 -19.38
N VAL A 511 -19.25 13.90 -20.02
CA VAL A 511 -19.76 14.65 -21.17
C VAL A 511 -21.07 15.33 -20.79
N LEU A 512 -21.11 16.65 -20.82
CA LEU A 512 -22.32 17.43 -20.53
C LEU A 512 -23.23 17.51 -21.77
N GLY A 513 -24.51 17.80 -21.59
CA GLY A 513 -25.48 17.91 -22.68
C GLY A 513 -25.18 19.00 -23.71
N ASN A 514 -24.34 19.98 -23.36
CA ASN A 514 -23.81 21.01 -24.26
C ASN A 514 -22.51 20.59 -25.00
N ASN A 515 -22.14 19.30 -24.95
CA ASN A 515 -20.93 18.71 -25.50
C ASN A 515 -19.60 19.12 -24.83
N GLN A 516 -19.61 19.89 -23.75
CA GLN A 516 -18.40 20.11 -22.96
C GLN A 516 -17.94 18.79 -22.34
N LYS A 517 -16.62 18.60 -22.30
CA LYS A 517 -15.98 17.38 -21.79
C LYS A 517 -15.06 17.73 -20.65
N PHE A 518 -15.26 17.04 -19.53
CA PHE A 518 -14.39 17.09 -18.37
C PHE A 518 -13.80 15.70 -18.11
N THR A 519 -12.69 15.68 -17.36
CA THR A 519 -12.06 14.43 -16.93
C THR A 519 -11.98 14.45 -15.42
N GLY A 520 -12.61 13.47 -14.78
CA GLY A 520 -12.41 13.17 -13.36
C GLY A 520 -11.58 11.90 -13.17
N GLN A 521 -11.50 11.44 -11.93
CA GLN A 521 -10.89 10.17 -11.56
C GLN A 521 -11.96 9.25 -10.95
N SER A 522 -12.00 7.99 -11.36
CA SER A 522 -12.92 6.98 -10.83
C SER A 522 -12.44 5.57 -11.10
N MET A 523 -12.91 4.58 -10.35
CA MET A 523 -12.77 3.15 -10.66
C MET A 523 -14.01 2.58 -11.38
N TYR A 524 -14.83 3.43 -12.00
CA TYR A 524 -16.07 3.05 -12.67
C TYR A 524 -15.86 2.16 -13.91
N VAL A 525 -16.26 0.90 -13.81
CA VAL A 525 -16.14 -0.13 -14.88
C VAL A 525 -17.48 -0.53 -15.49
N GLY A 526 -18.56 0.17 -15.13
CA GLY A 526 -19.91 -0.07 -15.67
C GLY A 526 -20.06 0.34 -17.14
N LYS A 527 -21.27 0.17 -17.68
CA LYS A 527 -21.59 0.56 -19.06
C LYS A 527 -21.84 2.05 -19.15
N ASP A 528 -21.38 2.67 -20.24
CA ASP A 528 -21.71 4.05 -20.58
C ASP A 528 -23.18 4.40 -20.26
N THR A 529 -23.38 5.42 -19.43
CA THR A 529 -24.70 5.75 -18.88
C THR A 529 -25.67 6.26 -19.95
N GLY A 530 -25.19 6.63 -21.14
CA GLY A 530 -25.93 7.50 -22.03
C GLY A 530 -26.16 8.88 -21.37
N PHE A 531 -26.97 9.73 -22.00
CA PHE A 531 -27.35 10.99 -21.38
C PHE A 531 -28.48 10.78 -20.37
N VAL A 532 -28.19 11.11 -19.13
CA VAL A 532 -29.13 11.07 -17.99
C VAL A 532 -29.22 12.46 -17.35
N GLU A 533 -30.23 12.69 -16.52
CA GLU A 533 -30.40 13.96 -15.81
C GLU A 533 -29.23 14.20 -14.85
N LEU A 534 -28.67 15.42 -14.88
CA LEU A 534 -27.63 15.88 -13.95
C LEU A 534 -28.26 16.88 -12.99
N PHE A 535 -28.09 16.68 -11.69
CA PHE A 535 -28.72 17.52 -10.69
C PHE A 535 -27.75 17.98 -9.61
N TYR A 536 -27.95 19.22 -9.15
CA TYR A 536 -27.31 19.80 -7.98
C TYR A 536 -28.38 20.51 -7.15
N LYS A 537 -28.46 20.21 -5.84
CA LYS A 537 -29.40 20.88 -4.95
C LYS A 537 -28.80 22.23 -4.51
N ASP A 538 -29.39 23.34 -4.95
CA ASP A 538 -28.87 24.68 -4.68
C ASP A 538 -29.09 25.14 -3.23
N ARG A 539 -28.22 26.04 -2.76
CA ARG A 539 -28.12 26.53 -1.38
C ARG A 539 -29.35 27.30 -0.88
N ASN A 540 -30.17 27.83 -1.78
CA ASN A 540 -31.33 28.66 -1.43
C ASN A 540 -32.61 27.86 -1.18
N ASP A 541 -32.58 26.53 -1.37
CA ASP A 541 -33.74 25.65 -1.19
C ASP A 541 -33.77 24.95 0.19
N LEU A 542 -32.79 25.23 1.07
CA LEU A 542 -32.61 24.58 2.37
C LEU A 542 -32.18 25.63 3.42
N GLU A 543 -32.65 25.48 4.67
CA GLU A 543 -32.23 26.35 5.78
C GLU A 543 -30.78 26.10 6.24
N ASP A 544 -30.18 24.96 5.85
CA ASP A 544 -28.82 24.55 6.21
C ASP A 544 -27.95 24.20 4.97
N GLN A 545 -26.64 24.42 5.10
CA GLN A 545 -25.64 24.05 4.09
C GLN A 545 -25.62 22.52 3.89
N ARG A 546 -25.73 22.03 2.64
CA ARG A 546 -25.57 20.60 2.32
C ARG A 546 -24.31 20.31 1.50
N TYR A 547 -23.54 19.33 1.97
CA TYR A 547 -22.37 18.74 1.34
C TYR A 547 -22.68 17.30 0.89
N CYS A 548 -21.70 16.60 0.30
CA CYS A 548 -21.85 15.20 -0.09
C CYS A 548 -22.27 14.32 1.11
N GLU A 549 -21.72 14.63 2.28
CA GLU A 549 -21.88 14.01 3.58
C GLU A 549 -23.33 14.10 4.10
N ASP A 550 -24.09 15.10 3.64
CA ASP A 550 -25.49 15.31 4.04
C ASP A 550 -26.50 14.56 3.16
N ILE A 551 -26.03 13.86 2.12
CA ILE A 551 -26.91 13.08 1.25
C ILE A 551 -27.38 11.84 2.01
N SER A 552 -28.70 11.74 2.19
CA SER A 552 -29.34 10.62 2.88
C SER A 552 -30.02 9.68 1.89
N SER A 553 -30.16 8.40 2.24
CA SER A 553 -30.96 7.44 1.46
C SER A 553 -32.44 7.84 1.31
N ASN A 554 -32.93 8.79 2.14
CA ASN A 554 -34.31 9.28 2.09
C ASN A 554 -34.50 10.46 1.12
N ASP A 555 -33.44 10.93 0.46
CA ASP A 555 -33.50 12.05 -0.48
C ASP A 555 -34.18 11.65 -1.80
N THR A 556 -35.49 11.86 -1.88
CA THR A 556 -36.33 11.46 -3.03
C THR A 556 -35.98 12.17 -4.35
N TRP A 557 -35.26 13.28 -4.30
CA TRP A 557 -34.85 14.05 -5.48
C TRP A 557 -33.67 13.41 -6.24
N VAL A 558 -33.01 12.41 -5.66
CA VAL A 558 -31.85 11.70 -6.23
C VAL A 558 -32.25 10.64 -7.27
N ALA A 559 -33.44 10.07 -7.11
CA ALA A 559 -33.90 8.93 -7.92
C ALA A 559 -33.84 9.21 -9.43
N GLY A 560 -33.14 8.35 -10.17
CA GLY A 560 -33.01 8.44 -11.63
C GLY A 560 -32.01 9.49 -12.15
N LYS A 561 -31.20 10.09 -11.28
CA LYS A 561 -30.29 11.21 -11.64
C LYS A 561 -28.84 10.91 -11.30
N VAL A 562 -27.93 11.61 -11.98
CA VAL A 562 -26.56 11.79 -11.52
C VAL A 562 -26.49 13.05 -10.67
N VAL A 563 -25.93 12.93 -9.47
CA VAL A 563 -25.85 14.02 -8.51
C VAL A 563 -24.45 14.64 -8.53
N LEU A 564 -24.36 15.96 -8.67
CA LEU A 564 -23.16 16.71 -8.32
C LEU A 564 -23.24 17.07 -6.83
N CYS A 565 -22.15 16.90 -6.10
CA CYS A 565 -22.02 17.40 -4.73
C CYS A 565 -20.60 17.96 -4.50
N PHE A 566 -20.48 18.82 -3.50
CA PHE A 566 -19.20 19.35 -3.03
C PHE A 566 -18.99 18.81 -1.62
N THR A 567 -17.78 18.34 -1.32
CA THR A 567 -17.38 17.88 0.01
C THR A 567 -16.39 18.88 0.60
N LEU A 568 -16.55 19.21 1.89
CA LEU A 568 -15.53 19.95 2.64
C LEU A 568 -14.58 19.03 3.38
N GLU A 569 -14.99 17.78 3.61
CA GLU A 569 -14.11 16.82 4.26
C GLU A 569 -12.95 16.44 3.34
N ALA A 570 -11.76 16.44 3.94
CA ALA A 570 -10.59 15.93 3.28
C ALA A 570 -10.60 14.40 3.21
N ASP A 571 -11.55 13.71 3.86
CA ASP A 571 -11.60 12.26 3.99
C ASP A 571 -12.28 11.55 2.80
N GLU A 572 -12.17 10.23 2.73
CA GLU A 572 -12.81 9.40 1.69
C GLU A 572 -14.12 8.75 2.15
N GLY A 573 -14.41 8.79 3.44
CA GLY A 573 -15.62 8.25 4.08
C GLY A 573 -16.87 9.00 3.65
N GLY A 574 -16.83 10.34 3.63
CA GLY A 574 -17.96 11.17 3.24
C GLY A 574 -18.42 10.92 1.80
N ILE A 575 -17.48 10.82 0.84
CA ILE A 575 -17.81 10.52 -0.58
C ILE A 575 -18.38 9.10 -0.72
N LYS A 576 -17.84 8.15 0.05
CA LYS A 576 -18.30 6.75 0.01
C LYS A 576 -19.71 6.62 0.56
N GLU A 577 -19.98 7.25 1.71
CA GLU A 577 -21.32 7.29 2.29
C GLU A 577 -22.31 7.96 1.35
N ALA A 578 -21.91 9.10 0.76
CA ALA A 578 -22.70 9.79 -0.25
C ALA A 578 -23.03 8.88 -1.45
N GLN A 579 -22.04 8.14 -1.99
CA GLN A 579 -22.27 7.21 -3.09
C GLN A 579 -23.27 6.11 -2.71
N ALA A 580 -23.09 5.49 -1.53
CA ALA A 580 -23.98 4.45 -1.05
C ALA A 580 -25.41 4.96 -0.83
N ASN A 581 -25.55 6.18 -0.31
CA ASN A 581 -26.85 6.82 -0.09
C ASN A 581 -27.51 7.22 -1.41
N VAL A 582 -26.74 7.73 -2.38
CA VAL A 582 -27.23 7.99 -3.74
C VAL A 582 -27.78 6.70 -4.38
N LEU A 583 -27.04 5.59 -4.26
CA LEU A 583 -27.50 4.30 -4.78
C LEU A 583 -28.79 3.84 -4.11
N LYS A 584 -28.84 3.87 -2.77
CA LYS A 584 -30.04 3.48 -1.99
C LYS A 584 -31.26 4.34 -2.31
N ALA A 585 -31.06 5.62 -2.61
CA ALA A 585 -32.10 6.55 -3.03
C ALA A 585 -32.52 6.37 -4.52
N GLY A 586 -31.94 5.39 -5.23
CA GLY A 586 -32.25 5.11 -6.64
C GLY A 586 -31.53 6.01 -7.64
N GLY A 587 -30.47 6.70 -7.24
CA GLY A 587 -29.63 7.53 -8.10
C GLY A 587 -28.78 6.70 -9.07
N LEU A 588 -28.39 7.33 -10.17
CA LEU A 588 -27.64 6.72 -11.27
C LEU A 588 -26.13 7.00 -11.22
N GLY A 589 -25.68 7.89 -10.34
CA GLY A 589 -24.25 8.17 -10.14
C GLY A 589 -23.97 9.44 -9.34
N LEU A 590 -22.72 9.60 -8.95
CA LEU A 590 -22.21 10.72 -8.15
C LEU A 590 -21.01 11.38 -8.85
N ILE A 591 -21.02 12.71 -8.92
CA ILE A 591 -19.85 13.54 -9.23
C ILE A 591 -19.50 14.30 -7.96
N ALA A 592 -18.39 13.94 -7.32
CA ALA A 592 -17.94 14.56 -6.07
C ALA A 592 -16.80 15.55 -6.35
N ALA A 593 -17.06 16.84 -6.12
CA ALA A 593 -16.07 17.88 -6.25
C ALA A 593 -15.33 18.08 -4.91
N LYS A 594 -13.98 18.08 -4.96
CA LYS A 594 -13.12 18.22 -3.77
C LYS A 594 -11.86 19.06 -4.04
N LEU A 595 -11.20 19.50 -2.97
CA LEU A 595 -9.97 20.32 -3.05
C LEU A 595 -8.76 19.51 -3.56
N ASN A 596 -8.49 18.34 -2.98
CA ASN A 596 -7.29 17.55 -3.25
C ASN A 596 -7.60 16.04 -3.33
N PHE A 597 -7.00 15.31 -4.27
CA PHE A 597 -7.11 13.85 -4.34
C PHE A 597 -6.17 13.18 -3.29
N LYS A 598 -6.74 12.57 -2.24
CA LYS A 598 -6.01 11.75 -1.26
C LYS A 598 -5.64 10.39 -1.87
N ALA A 599 -6.64 9.56 -2.17
CA ALA A 599 -6.62 8.40 -3.05
C ALA A 599 -7.98 8.26 -3.75
N LEU A 600 -8.13 7.29 -4.66
CA LEU A 600 -9.43 6.98 -5.23
C LEU A 600 -10.23 6.13 -4.26
N SER A 601 -11.45 6.59 -3.93
CA SER A 601 -12.35 5.83 -3.06
C SER A 601 -12.71 4.51 -3.75
N LEU A 602 -12.39 3.42 -3.07
CA LEU A 602 -12.54 2.05 -3.54
C LEU A 602 -13.95 1.57 -3.21
N TYR A 603 -14.87 1.79 -4.13
CA TYR A 603 -16.09 0.99 -4.14
C TYR A 603 -16.31 0.40 -5.53
N TYR A 604 -16.45 -0.93 -5.52
CA TYR A 604 -16.56 -1.78 -6.70
C TYR A 604 -18.00 -1.89 -7.13
N ASP A 605 -18.60 -0.74 -7.44
CA ASP A 605 -19.94 -0.75 -7.98
C ASP A 605 -19.94 -0.43 -9.48
N THR A 606 -20.90 -1.03 -10.14
CA THR A 606 -21.39 -0.63 -11.46
C THR A 606 -21.99 0.77 -11.48
N THR A 607 -22.08 1.45 -10.34
CA THR A 607 -22.56 2.83 -10.20
C THR A 607 -21.41 3.84 -10.30
N PRO A 608 -21.45 4.78 -11.25
CA PRO A 608 -20.40 5.80 -11.38
C PRO A 608 -20.26 6.66 -10.12
N CYS A 609 -19.04 6.75 -9.59
CA CYS A 609 -18.66 7.78 -8.62
C CYS A 609 -17.35 8.45 -9.09
N ILE A 610 -17.46 9.67 -9.59
CA ILE A 610 -16.35 10.37 -10.24
C ILE A 610 -15.92 11.55 -9.37
N GLN A 611 -14.65 11.53 -8.96
CA GLN A 611 -14.05 12.62 -8.21
C GLN A 611 -13.47 13.65 -9.18
N VAL A 612 -13.76 14.93 -8.94
CA VAL A 612 -13.25 16.07 -9.71
C VAL A 612 -12.69 17.14 -8.78
N THR A 613 -11.87 18.04 -9.32
CA THR A 613 -11.42 19.22 -8.59
C THR A 613 -12.59 20.19 -8.37
N PHE A 614 -12.50 21.07 -7.37
CA PHE A 614 -13.47 22.15 -7.21
C PHE A 614 -13.62 23.01 -8.45
N GLU A 615 -12.54 23.29 -9.19
CA GLU A 615 -12.60 24.05 -10.44
C GLU A 615 -13.51 23.37 -11.47
N THR A 616 -13.29 22.07 -11.71
CA THR A 616 -14.13 21.28 -12.63
C THR A 616 -15.56 21.16 -12.10
N GLY A 617 -15.74 20.94 -10.79
CA GLY A 617 -17.06 20.90 -10.15
C GLY A 617 -17.85 22.19 -10.33
N THR A 618 -17.19 23.36 -10.16
CA THR A 618 -17.81 24.68 -10.37
C THR A 618 -18.17 24.90 -11.83
N GLN A 619 -17.34 24.45 -12.78
CA GLN A 619 -17.67 24.53 -14.21
C GLN A 619 -18.91 23.67 -14.55
N ILE A 620 -19.00 22.47 -13.98
CA ILE A 620 -20.20 21.60 -14.12
C ILE A 620 -21.42 22.26 -13.47
N LEU A 621 -21.28 22.86 -12.29
CA LEU A 621 -22.37 23.59 -11.63
C LEU A 621 -22.86 24.79 -12.45
N ASN A 622 -21.96 25.55 -13.07
CA ASN A 622 -22.33 26.65 -13.95
C ASN A 622 -23.11 26.17 -15.16
N TYR A 623 -22.77 25.00 -15.72
CA TYR A 623 -23.58 24.36 -16.74
C TYR A 623 -24.98 24.00 -16.22
N ILE A 624 -25.10 23.37 -15.05
CA ILE A 624 -26.40 23.02 -14.45
C ILE A 624 -27.29 24.26 -14.35
N ARG A 625 -26.75 25.40 -13.94
CA ARG A 625 -27.49 26.68 -13.81
C ARG A 625 -27.80 27.37 -15.14
N SER A 626 -27.15 26.98 -16.23
CA SER A 626 -27.30 27.61 -17.54
C SER A 626 -28.44 27.03 -18.40
N THR A 627 -29.03 25.90 -17.98
CA THR A 627 -30.08 25.20 -18.74
C THR A 627 -31.18 24.68 -17.81
N SER A 628 -32.41 24.61 -18.31
CA SER A 628 -33.53 24.00 -17.60
C SER A 628 -33.55 22.47 -17.69
N ASP A 629 -32.75 21.87 -18.59
CA ASP A 629 -32.62 20.41 -18.75
C ASP A 629 -31.13 19.99 -18.74
N PRO A 630 -30.47 20.04 -17.58
CA PRO A 630 -29.08 19.61 -17.44
C PRO A 630 -28.95 18.11 -17.65
N LYS A 631 -28.12 17.70 -18.61
CA LYS A 631 -27.82 16.30 -18.92
C LYS A 631 -26.34 15.99 -18.78
N VAL A 632 -26.02 14.75 -18.42
CA VAL A 632 -24.66 14.25 -18.36
C VAL A 632 -24.58 12.82 -18.88
N ARG A 633 -23.44 12.48 -19.49
CA ARG A 633 -23.06 11.13 -19.88
C ARG A 633 -21.72 10.78 -19.27
N LEU A 634 -21.67 9.70 -18.51
CA LEU A 634 -20.48 9.20 -17.85
C LEU A 634 -19.94 7.99 -18.60
N LYS A 635 -18.69 8.09 -19.04
CA LYS A 635 -18.03 6.99 -19.76
C LYS A 635 -17.32 6.05 -18.79
N PRO A 636 -17.14 4.77 -19.15
CA PRO A 636 -16.32 3.85 -18.36
C PRO A 636 -14.89 4.39 -18.17
N THR A 637 -14.32 4.17 -16.99
CA THR A 637 -12.93 4.49 -16.66
C THR A 637 -11.98 3.74 -17.57
N LYS A 638 -10.86 4.40 -17.88
CA LYS A 638 -9.71 3.76 -18.51
C LYS A 638 -8.49 3.84 -17.58
N THR A 639 -7.59 2.88 -17.70
CA THR A 639 -6.26 3.01 -17.11
C THR A 639 -5.37 3.82 -18.03
N TYR A 640 -4.72 4.84 -17.49
CA TYR A 640 -3.74 5.66 -18.19
C TYR A 640 -2.39 5.57 -17.49
N THR A 641 -1.30 5.43 -18.25
CA THR A 641 0.07 5.45 -17.74
C THR A 641 0.97 6.41 -18.54
N GLY A 642 1.98 6.98 -17.89
CA GLY A 642 3.01 7.81 -18.52
C GLY A 642 2.93 9.31 -18.21
N LYS A 643 3.59 10.11 -19.04
CA LYS A 643 4.05 11.50 -18.75
C LYS A 643 3.00 12.51 -18.25
N TYR A 644 1.71 12.26 -18.42
CA TYR A 644 0.65 13.17 -17.95
C TYR A 644 0.17 12.88 -16.52
N ALA A 645 0.72 11.86 -15.85
CA ALA A 645 0.50 11.60 -14.43
C ALA A 645 1.78 11.90 -13.66
N SER A 646 1.77 12.96 -12.85
CA SER A 646 2.93 13.37 -12.06
C SER A 646 3.03 12.62 -10.73
N THR A 647 4.26 12.48 -10.23
CA THR A 647 4.53 11.96 -8.90
C THR A 647 4.28 13.01 -7.82
N TYR A 648 3.45 12.65 -6.84
CA TYR A 648 3.16 13.46 -5.67
C TYR A 648 3.41 12.66 -4.40
N VAL A 649 3.88 13.31 -3.34
CA VAL A 649 3.73 12.76 -1.98
C VAL A 649 2.26 12.86 -1.60
N ALA A 650 1.66 11.72 -1.23
CA ALA A 650 0.24 11.61 -0.95
C ALA A 650 -0.17 12.47 0.24
N SER A 651 -1.33 13.12 0.20
CA SER A 651 -1.74 14.05 1.26
C SER A 651 -1.92 13.38 2.62
N PHE A 652 -2.35 12.12 2.65
CA PHE A 652 -2.44 11.36 3.90
C PHE A 652 -1.07 10.95 4.44
N SER A 653 -0.01 10.92 3.62
CA SER A 653 1.31 10.51 4.10
C SER A 653 1.74 11.46 5.22
N SER A 654 2.01 10.91 6.40
CA SER A 654 2.50 11.69 7.54
C SER A 654 3.82 12.38 7.23
N ARG A 655 4.05 13.54 7.86
CA ARG A 655 5.17 14.45 7.57
C ARG A 655 6.08 14.61 8.77
N GLY A 656 7.36 14.83 8.50
CA GLY A 656 8.29 15.34 9.48
C GLY A 656 7.95 16.78 9.92
N PRO A 657 8.74 17.36 10.83
CA PRO A 657 9.94 16.79 11.44
C PRO A 657 9.63 15.68 12.46
N ASN A 658 10.65 14.87 12.79
CA ASN A 658 10.60 13.96 13.93
C ASN A 658 10.39 14.77 15.23
N SER A 659 9.31 14.49 15.96
CA SER A 659 8.93 15.21 17.18
C SER A 659 9.76 14.81 18.41
N LEU A 660 10.36 13.62 18.42
CA LEU A 660 11.27 13.17 19.48
C LEU A 660 12.68 13.73 19.27
N ALA A 661 13.20 13.58 18.06
CA ALA A 661 14.56 13.95 17.71
C ALA A 661 14.60 14.78 16.42
N PRO A 662 14.36 16.10 16.47
CA PRO A 662 14.29 16.95 15.27
C PRO A 662 15.56 16.99 14.40
N ALA A 663 16.71 16.54 14.95
CA ALA A 663 17.97 16.39 14.20
C ALA A 663 18.02 15.11 13.35
N VAL A 664 17.09 14.17 13.54
CA VAL A 664 16.94 12.95 12.75
C VAL A 664 15.82 13.18 11.75
N LEU A 665 16.18 13.24 10.46
CA LEU A 665 15.21 13.42 9.38
C LEU A 665 14.24 12.23 9.31
N LYS A 666 12.94 12.53 9.26
CA LYS A 666 11.88 11.57 8.96
C LYS A 666 10.82 12.21 8.06
N PRO A 667 10.15 11.45 7.18
CA PRO A 667 10.40 10.03 6.84
C PRO A 667 11.79 9.83 6.22
N ASP A 668 12.26 8.57 6.10
CA ASP A 668 13.59 8.30 5.51
C ASP A 668 13.54 8.31 3.97
N ILE A 669 12.46 7.79 3.39
CA ILE A 669 12.30 7.61 1.94
C ILE A 669 10.82 7.55 1.57
N ALA A 670 10.46 7.82 0.30
CA ALA A 670 9.13 7.61 -0.24
C ALA A 670 9.10 6.44 -1.25
N ALA A 671 7.94 5.78 -1.37
CA ALA A 671 7.70 4.76 -2.39
C ALA A 671 6.24 4.79 -2.87
N PRO A 672 5.90 4.12 -4.00
CA PRO A 672 4.51 4.04 -4.46
C PRO A 672 3.60 3.45 -3.39
N GLY A 673 2.60 4.21 -2.96
CA GLY A 673 1.65 3.82 -1.91
C GLY A 673 0.22 4.28 -2.18
N VAL A 674 -0.08 4.72 -3.40
CA VAL A 674 -1.43 5.18 -3.79
C VAL A 674 -1.93 4.33 -4.95
N ASP A 675 -3.16 3.82 -4.79
CA ASP A 675 -3.88 2.97 -5.73
C ASP A 675 -3.03 1.77 -6.20
N ILE A 676 -2.42 1.03 -5.26
CA ILE A 676 -1.56 -0.12 -5.54
C ILE A 676 -2.40 -1.38 -5.74
N LEU A 677 -2.27 -2.04 -6.91
CA LEU A 677 -2.96 -3.30 -7.20
C LEU A 677 -2.13 -4.48 -6.72
N ALA A 678 -2.61 -5.22 -5.72
CA ALA A 678 -1.97 -6.43 -5.22
C ALA A 678 -3.01 -7.50 -4.84
N ALA A 679 -2.54 -8.66 -4.37
CA ALA A 679 -3.44 -9.73 -3.96
C ALA A 679 -4.29 -9.30 -2.77
N TYR A 680 -5.50 -9.84 -2.69
CA TYR A 680 -6.47 -9.51 -1.67
C TYR A 680 -7.35 -10.72 -1.37
N VAL A 681 -8.05 -10.70 -0.23
CA VAL A 681 -9.05 -11.73 0.09
C VAL A 681 -10.17 -11.68 -0.96
N PRO A 682 -10.52 -12.80 -1.62
CA PRO A 682 -11.60 -12.81 -2.61
C PRO A 682 -12.96 -12.47 -1.99
N SER A 683 -13.70 -11.59 -2.65
CA SER A 683 -15.08 -11.20 -2.35
C SER A 683 -15.89 -11.05 -3.65
N GLU A 684 -17.20 -10.79 -3.55
CA GLU A 684 -18.06 -10.58 -4.72
C GLU A 684 -17.58 -9.43 -5.63
N ASP A 685 -16.95 -8.43 -5.01
CA ASP A 685 -16.48 -7.20 -5.65
C ASP A 685 -15.12 -7.37 -6.35
N ASN A 686 -14.34 -8.38 -5.96
CA ASN A 686 -13.00 -8.64 -6.47
C ASN A 686 -12.76 -10.14 -6.69
N LEU A 687 -13.68 -10.83 -7.37
CA LEU A 687 -13.71 -12.29 -7.57
C LEU A 687 -12.38 -12.98 -7.92
N ARG A 688 -11.40 -12.25 -8.49
CA ARG A 688 -10.05 -12.76 -8.80
C ARG A 688 -9.03 -12.63 -7.66
N GLY A 689 -9.41 -12.08 -6.51
CA GLY A 689 -8.54 -11.88 -5.35
C GLY A 689 -7.49 -10.78 -5.52
N TYR A 690 -7.85 -9.65 -6.16
CA TYR A 690 -6.96 -8.49 -6.32
C TYR A 690 -7.72 -7.19 -6.06
N ALA A 691 -7.11 -6.26 -5.34
CA ALA A 691 -7.71 -4.96 -5.03
C ALA A 691 -6.68 -3.84 -5.12
N PHE A 692 -7.14 -2.63 -5.40
CA PHE A 692 -6.33 -1.44 -5.15
C PHE A 692 -6.36 -1.14 -3.65
N GLU A 693 -5.26 -0.65 -3.09
CA GLU A 693 -5.20 -0.07 -1.74
C GLU A 693 -4.27 1.15 -1.75
N SER A 694 -4.48 2.05 -0.79
CA SER A 694 -3.66 3.24 -0.58
C SER A 694 -3.26 3.37 0.88
N GLY A 695 -2.03 3.81 1.12
CA GLY A 695 -1.47 3.98 2.44
C GLY A 695 0.06 3.93 2.42
N THR A 696 0.67 4.48 3.48
CA THR A 696 2.09 4.21 3.75
C THR A 696 2.35 2.70 3.93
N SER A 697 1.34 1.94 4.36
CA SER A 697 1.34 0.47 4.37
C SER A 697 1.56 -0.21 3.03
N MET A 698 1.22 0.42 1.92
CA MET A 698 1.51 -0.11 0.58
C MET A 698 2.88 0.34 0.10
N ALA A 699 3.39 1.47 0.59
CA ALA A 699 4.75 1.96 0.29
C ALA A 699 5.83 1.15 1.03
N THR A 700 5.61 0.80 2.30
CA THR A 700 6.47 -0.04 3.14
C THR A 700 6.92 -1.34 2.45
N PRO A 701 6.03 -2.21 1.94
CA PRO A 701 6.40 -3.45 1.28
C PRO A 701 7.14 -3.22 -0.05
N HIS A 702 6.98 -2.06 -0.70
CA HIS A 702 7.83 -1.74 -1.86
C HIS A 702 9.30 -1.60 -1.43
N VAL A 703 9.56 -0.84 -0.37
CA VAL A 703 10.92 -0.65 0.16
C VAL A 703 11.46 -1.95 0.74
N ALA A 704 10.65 -2.75 1.45
CA ALA A 704 11.04 -4.06 1.95
C ALA A 704 11.43 -5.03 0.83
N GLY A 705 10.68 -5.05 -0.28
CA GLY A 705 11.01 -5.83 -1.46
C GLY A 705 12.34 -5.41 -2.10
N ILE A 706 12.63 -4.10 -2.19
CA ILE A 706 13.91 -3.59 -2.70
C ILE A 706 15.05 -3.93 -1.73
N ALA A 707 14.85 -3.77 -0.43
CA ALA A 707 15.81 -4.16 0.60
C ALA A 707 16.14 -5.66 0.54
N ALA A 708 15.15 -6.50 0.24
CA ALA A 708 15.36 -7.93 0.02
C ALA A 708 16.23 -8.21 -1.22
N LEU A 709 16.01 -7.50 -2.33
CA LEU A 709 16.89 -7.59 -3.50
C LEU A 709 18.32 -7.16 -3.17
N LEU A 710 18.49 -6.02 -2.48
CA LEU A 710 19.81 -5.54 -2.05
C LEU A 710 20.49 -6.53 -1.11
N LYS A 711 19.76 -7.14 -0.17
CA LYS A 711 20.30 -8.14 0.75
C LYS A 711 20.70 -9.44 0.02
N SER A 712 19.95 -9.85 -1.01
CA SER A 712 20.32 -10.99 -1.86
C SER A 712 21.62 -10.72 -2.62
N MET A 713 21.78 -9.51 -3.17
CA MET A 713 22.98 -9.11 -3.90
C MET A 713 24.18 -8.83 -2.96
N HIS A 714 23.92 -8.34 -1.75
CA HIS A 714 24.90 -7.99 -0.74
C HIS A 714 24.59 -8.63 0.63
N PRO A 715 24.80 -9.96 0.79
CA PRO A 715 24.45 -10.66 2.02
C PRO A 715 25.13 -10.11 3.29
N ASN A 716 26.32 -9.52 3.12
CA ASN A 716 27.15 -8.98 4.20
C ASN A 716 26.87 -7.51 4.54
N TRP A 717 26.04 -6.80 3.76
CA TRP A 717 25.68 -5.44 4.12
C TRP A 717 24.85 -5.44 5.40
N SER A 718 25.18 -4.50 6.28
CA SER A 718 24.41 -4.21 7.49
C SER A 718 23.04 -3.60 7.11
N PRO A 719 22.07 -3.59 8.04
CA PRO A 719 20.85 -2.80 7.87
C PRO A 719 21.13 -1.32 7.60
N GLY A 720 22.14 -0.73 8.26
CA GLY A 720 22.54 0.67 8.07
C GLY A 720 23.07 0.97 6.66
N ALA A 721 23.89 0.07 6.10
CA ALA A 721 24.40 0.19 4.73
C ALA A 721 23.28 0.11 3.68
N ILE A 722 22.32 -0.82 3.86
CA ILE A 722 21.15 -0.93 2.96
C ILE A 722 20.26 0.31 3.07
N LYS A 723 19.97 0.77 4.31
CA LYS A 723 19.26 2.03 4.55
C LYS A 723 19.94 3.20 3.85
N SER A 724 21.26 3.32 4.00
CA SER A 724 22.03 4.37 3.33
C SER A 724 21.94 4.29 1.81
N ALA A 725 22.12 3.10 1.21
CA ALA A 725 22.06 2.93 -0.23
C ALA A 725 20.71 3.35 -0.82
N LEU A 726 19.61 3.04 -0.11
CA LEU A 726 18.27 3.44 -0.50
C LEU A 726 18.09 4.97 -0.46
N ILE A 727 18.52 5.61 0.63
CA ILE A 727 18.29 7.04 0.87
C ILE A 727 19.17 7.90 -0.04
N THR A 728 20.47 7.61 -0.16
CA THR A 728 21.42 8.48 -0.89
C THR A 728 21.28 8.42 -2.41
N THR A 729 20.53 7.45 -2.94
CA THR A 729 20.36 7.24 -4.38
C THR A 729 18.94 7.50 -4.87
N ALA A 730 18.02 7.84 -3.96
CA ALA A 730 16.63 8.13 -4.25
C ALA A 730 16.47 9.32 -5.20
N TRP A 731 15.36 9.34 -5.94
CA TRP A 731 15.02 10.41 -6.87
C TRP A 731 14.36 11.57 -6.12
N THR A 732 14.94 12.76 -6.24
CA THR A 732 14.37 14.02 -5.73
C THR A 732 13.49 14.74 -6.76
N THR A 733 13.44 14.22 -7.99
CA THR A 733 12.58 14.66 -9.10
C THR A 733 11.80 13.47 -9.63
N ASP A 734 10.71 13.73 -10.33
CA ASP A 734 9.91 12.70 -10.97
C ASP A 734 10.77 11.92 -12.00
N PRO A 735 10.87 10.59 -11.90
CA PRO A 735 11.84 9.81 -12.68
C PRO A 735 11.56 9.78 -14.19
N TYR A 736 10.36 10.18 -14.64
CA TYR A 736 9.97 10.16 -16.05
C TYR A 736 9.96 11.55 -16.68
N SER A 737 9.45 12.54 -15.96
CA SER A 737 9.33 13.91 -16.44
C SER A 737 10.55 14.78 -16.11
N GLY A 738 11.30 14.44 -15.05
CA GLY A 738 12.38 15.27 -14.50
C GLY A 738 11.89 16.48 -13.72
N GLU A 739 10.56 16.63 -13.55
CA GLU A 739 9.95 17.75 -12.84
C GLU A 739 10.10 17.60 -11.31
N PRO A 740 10.00 18.71 -10.55
CA PRO A 740 9.95 18.65 -9.10
C PRO A 740 8.81 17.77 -8.61
N ILE A 741 9.06 17.00 -7.55
CA ILE A 741 8.02 16.26 -6.84
C ILE A 741 7.26 17.25 -5.96
N PHE A 742 5.92 17.15 -5.95
CA PHE A 742 5.07 17.99 -5.12
C PHE A 742 4.45 17.20 -3.98
N ALA A 743 4.25 17.85 -2.84
CA ALA A 743 3.53 17.32 -1.70
C ALA A 743 2.07 17.79 -1.75
N ARG A 744 1.13 16.85 -1.85
CA ARG A 744 -0.30 17.16 -1.68
C ARG A 744 -0.60 17.38 -0.19
N GLY A 745 -1.51 18.30 0.08
CA GLY A 745 -1.98 18.70 1.40
C GLY A 745 -2.98 19.83 1.20
N ASP A 746 -3.42 20.51 2.27
CA ASP A 746 -4.33 21.66 2.15
C ASP A 746 -3.83 22.69 1.14
N ILE A 747 -2.51 22.90 1.12
CA ILE A 747 -1.78 23.62 0.09
C ILE A 747 -0.79 22.67 -0.56
N THR A 748 -0.88 22.50 -1.88
CA THR A 748 0.15 21.75 -2.62
C THR A 748 1.44 22.58 -2.66
N LYS A 749 2.55 21.99 -2.20
CA LYS A 749 3.88 22.62 -2.20
C LYS A 749 4.90 21.77 -2.93
N ILE A 750 6.04 22.36 -3.31
CA ILE A 750 7.21 21.57 -3.72
C ILE A 750 7.58 20.69 -2.52
N ALA A 751 7.73 19.39 -2.76
CA ALA A 751 8.05 18.46 -1.69
C ALA A 751 9.48 18.70 -1.21
N ASP A 752 9.66 18.63 0.10
CA ASP A 752 10.94 18.78 0.78
C ASP A 752 11.31 17.49 1.53
N PRO A 753 12.50 17.41 2.15
CA PRO A 753 12.91 16.20 2.86
C PRO A 753 11.99 15.77 4.01
N PHE A 754 11.16 16.65 4.59
CA PHE A 754 10.17 16.25 5.59
C PHE A 754 8.92 15.60 4.99
N ASP A 755 8.79 15.63 3.65
CA ASP A 755 7.72 14.97 2.91
C ASP A 755 8.11 13.57 2.43
N TYR A 756 9.34 13.41 1.92
CA TYR A 756 9.78 12.17 1.25
C TYR A 756 11.14 11.63 1.73
N GLY A 757 11.79 12.26 2.71
CA GLY A 757 13.14 11.91 3.15
C GLY A 757 14.21 12.14 2.08
N GLY A 758 14.90 11.07 1.67
CA GLY A 758 15.87 11.10 0.57
C GLY A 758 15.25 11.26 -0.82
N GLY A 759 13.94 11.05 -0.97
CA GLY A 759 13.22 11.09 -2.25
C GLY A 759 12.40 9.84 -2.51
N VAL A 760 11.93 9.66 -3.74
CA VAL A 760 11.27 8.42 -4.18
C VAL A 760 12.32 7.36 -4.44
N THR A 761 12.13 6.15 -3.92
CA THR A 761 13.10 5.06 -4.00
C THR A 761 13.55 4.78 -5.44
N ASN A 762 14.86 4.60 -5.62
CA ASN A 762 15.48 4.29 -6.91
C ASN A 762 16.26 2.95 -6.78
N PRO A 763 15.61 1.81 -7.07
CA PRO A 763 16.23 0.50 -6.90
C PRO A 763 17.53 0.32 -7.68
N ASN A 764 17.59 0.88 -8.90
CA ASN A 764 18.77 0.74 -9.76
C ASN A 764 19.92 1.66 -9.34
N GLY A 765 19.64 2.81 -8.73
CA GLY A 765 20.64 3.63 -8.04
C GLY A 765 21.19 2.90 -6.81
N ALA A 766 20.29 2.37 -5.97
CA ALA A 766 20.65 1.67 -4.73
C ALA A 766 21.46 0.39 -4.97
N ARG A 767 21.37 -0.19 -6.17
CA ARG A 767 22.23 -1.30 -6.63
C ARG A 767 23.72 -0.98 -6.53
N ASN A 768 24.13 0.26 -6.82
CA ASN A 768 25.54 0.66 -6.83
C ASN A 768 25.69 2.09 -6.26
N PRO A 769 25.55 2.26 -4.94
CA PRO A 769 25.54 3.58 -4.32
C PRO A 769 26.93 4.24 -4.28
N GLY A 770 28.00 3.46 -4.50
CA GLY A 770 29.39 3.91 -4.39
C GLY A 770 29.83 4.08 -2.94
N LEU A 771 29.16 4.97 -2.21
CA LEU A 771 29.39 5.24 -0.80
C LEU A 771 28.14 4.94 0.03
N VAL A 772 28.36 4.45 1.26
CA VAL A 772 27.31 4.27 2.27
C VAL A 772 27.71 4.89 3.60
N TYR A 773 26.75 5.47 4.29
CA TYR A 773 26.84 5.90 5.68
C TYR A 773 26.46 4.71 6.56
N ASP A 774 27.42 3.82 6.79
CA ASP A 774 27.17 2.60 7.55
C ASP A 774 26.99 2.92 9.04
N MET A 775 26.11 2.17 9.70
CA MET A 775 25.77 2.29 11.12
C MET A 775 25.51 0.91 11.70
N GLY A 776 26.05 0.68 12.91
CA GLY A 776 25.81 -0.52 13.69
C GLY A 776 25.18 -0.23 15.06
N THR A 777 25.00 -1.28 15.86
CA THR A 777 24.39 -1.19 17.20
C THR A 777 25.05 -0.15 18.10
N GLN A 778 26.37 0.03 18.00
CA GLN A 778 27.07 1.02 18.81
C GLN A 778 26.71 2.46 18.43
N ASP A 779 26.46 2.74 17.15
CA ASP A 779 26.05 4.07 16.69
C ASP A 779 24.65 4.42 17.20
N TYR A 780 23.75 3.44 17.24
CA TYR A 780 22.42 3.60 17.83
C TYR A 780 22.48 3.81 19.36
N ILE A 781 23.38 3.12 20.06
CA ILE A 781 23.62 3.37 21.49
C ILE A 781 24.15 4.80 21.69
N ASN A 782 25.10 5.25 20.86
CA ASN A 782 25.62 6.62 20.92
C ASN A 782 24.52 7.66 20.66
N TYR A 783 23.57 7.37 19.76
CA TYR A 783 22.37 8.18 19.56
C TYR A 783 21.52 8.28 20.84
N LEU A 784 21.20 7.14 21.47
CA LEU A 784 20.42 7.11 22.71
C LEU A 784 21.13 7.89 23.84
N CYS A 785 22.46 7.81 23.89
CA CYS A 785 23.27 8.61 24.80
C CYS A 785 23.17 10.11 24.49
N ALA A 786 23.25 10.51 23.22
CA ALA A 786 23.13 11.90 22.77
C ALA A 786 21.73 12.49 23.00
N MET A 787 20.69 11.65 23.01
CA MET A 787 19.32 12.03 23.38
C MET A 787 19.18 12.35 24.88
N GLY A 788 20.20 12.04 25.69
CA GLY A 788 20.18 12.29 27.13
C GLY A 788 19.33 11.27 27.90
N TYR A 789 19.04 10.10 27.31
CA TYR A 789 18.35 9.03 28.02
C TYR A 789 19.19 8.47 29.16
N ASN A 790 18.51 7.97 30.19
CA ASN A 790 19.16 7.41 31.36
C ASN A 790 19.99 6.17 30.96
N GLU A 791 21.24 6.11 31.40
CA GLU A 791 22.14 4.98 31.13
C GLU A 791 21.54 3.64 31.56
N SER A 792 20.72 3.62 32.63
CA SER A 792 20.01 2.39 33.03
C SER A 792 19.04 1.92 31.95
N SER A 793 18.22 2.80 31.38
CA SER A 793 17.29 2.49 30.30
C SER A 793 18.01 2.06 29.01
N ILE A 794 19.14 2.69 28.68
CA ILE A 794 19.95 2.30 27.52
C ILE A 794 20.60 0.93 27.75
N LYS A 795 21.17 0.69 28.94
CA LYS A 795 21.75 -0.60 29.33
C LYS A 795 20.70 -1.70 29.30
N HIS A 796 19.48 -1.40 29.72
CA HIS A 796 18.34 -2.29 29.72
C HIS A 796 17.91 -2.70 28.30
N LEU A 797 17.92 -1.78 27.35
CA LEU A 797 17.62 -2.07 25.94
C LEU A 797 18.77 -2.84 25.27
N ALA A 798 20.01 -2.39 25.44
CA ALA A 798 21.15 -2.82 24.63
C ALA A 798 22.10 -3.83 25.30
N GLY A 799 21.87 -4.19 26.57
CA GLY A 799 22.66 -5.20 27.31
C GLY A 799 24.09 -4.80 27.71
N LYS A 800 24.61 -3.66 27.23
CA LYS A 800 26.01 -3.24 27.44
C LYS A 800 26.23 -2.56 28.80
N SER A 801 27.31 -2.96 29.47
CA SER A 801 27.79 -2.28 30.69
C SER A 801 28.44 -0.93 30.33
N SER A 802 27.98 0.16 30.96
CA SER A 802 28.39 1.55 30.66
C SER A 802 28.18 1.94 29.19
N PRO A 803 26.92 2.02 28.73
CA PRO A 803 26.59 2.20 27.31
C PRO A 803 27.11 3.54 26.74
N CYS A 804 27.26 4.57 27.57
CA CYS A 804 27.73 5.90 27.18
C CYS A 804 29.17 6.14 27.65
N HIS A 805 30.15 5.66 26.89
CA HIS A 805 31.57 5.86 27.20
C HIS A 805 31.94 7.35 27.19
N GLY A 806 32.33 7.90 28.34
CA GLY A 806 32.63 9.34 28.49
C GLY A 806 31.41 10.19 28.90
N GLY A 807 30.25 9.56 29.15
CA GLY A 807 28.99 10.19 29.53
C GLY A 807 28.21 10.77 28.35
N SER A 808 26.90 10.99 28.52
CA SER A 808 26.00 11.51 27.47
C SER A 808 26.48 12.81 26.82
N ALA A 809 27.15 13.69 27.57
CA ALA A 809 27.67 14.97 27.08
C ALA A 809 28.82 14.83 26.06
N SER A 810 29.41 13.64 25.92
CA SER A 810 30.45 13.37 24.92
C SER A 810 29.91 13.00 23.54
N HIS A 811 28.59 12.82 23.41
CA HIS A 811 27.92 12.44 22.17
C HIS A 811 27.06 13.60 21.64
N SER A 812 27.16 13.87 20.34
CA SER A 812 26.31 14.84 19.66
C SER A 812 25.33 14.12 18.75
N ILE A 813 24.04 14.46 18.84
CA ILE A 813 23.01 13.94 17.94
C ILE A 813 23.29 14.33 16.48
N LEU A 814 23.98 15.46 16.28
CA LEU A 814 24.34 15.94 14.95
C LEU A 814 25.46 15.13 14.31
N ASP A 815 26.25 14.37 15.08
CA ASP A 815 27.37 13.54 14.61
C ASP A 815 26.98 12.09 14.34
N ILE A 816 25.71 11.71 14.58
CA ILE A 816 25.22 10.39 14.22
C ILE A 816 25.34 10.21 12.70
N ASN A 817 25.87 9.06 12.28
CA ASN A 817 26.26 8.80 10.90
C ASN A 817 25.07 8.53 9.96
N LEU A 818 24.00 9.31 10.06
CA LEU A 818 22.83 9.20 9.21
C LEU A 818 23.14 9.69 7.78
N PRO A 819 22.50 9.10 6.76
CA PRO A 819 22.58 9.53 5.36
C PRO A 819 21.76 10.81 5.09
N SER A 820 21.57 11.65 6.10
CA SER A 820 20.84 12.91 6.05
C SER A 820 21.43 13.90 7.07
N ILE A 821 21.20 15.19 6.82
CA ILE A 821 21.61 16.27 7.72
C ILE A 821 20.38 17.12 8.01
N THR A 822 20.04 17.24 9.30
CA THR A 822 19.00 18.16 9.78
C THR A 822 19.54 18.87 11.01
N ILE A 823 19.50 20.20 10.99
CA ILE A 823 20.02 21.03 12.08
C ILE A 823 18.88 21.88 12.62
N PRO A 824 18.25 21.48 13.74
CA PRO A 824 17.13 22.23 14.29
C PRO A 824 17.61 23.58 14.85
N ASN A 825 16.84 24.64 14.60
CA ASN A 825 17.03 25.97 15.19
C ASN A 825 18.46 26.55 15.02
N LEU A 826 19.02 26.48 13.80
CA LEU A 826 20.36 26.99 13.51
C LEU A 826 20.43 28.52 13.70
N LYS A 827 21.18 28.98 14.71
CA LYS A 827 21.38 30.41 15.05
C LYS A 827 22.82 30.91 14.80
N GLY A 828 23.73 30.04 14.35
CA GLY A 828 25.14 30.32 14.16
C GLY A 828 25.83 29.23 13.34
N SER A 829 27.15 29.05 13.50
CA SER A 829 27.89 27.98 12.82
C SER A 829 27.92 26.71 13.68
N VAL A 830 27.71 25.56 13.03
CA VAL A 830 27.81 24.23 13.63
C VAL A 830 28.65 23.36 12.70
N THR A 831 29.57 22.58 13.28
CA THR A 831 30.35 21.57 12.55
C THR A 831 29.85 20.19 12.94
N LEU A 832 29.60 19.34 11.96
CA LEU A 832 29.20 17.95 12.14
C LEU A 832 30.15 17.00 11.41
N LYS A 833 30.25 15.77 11.89
CA LYS A 833 31.11 14.72 11.33
C LYS A 833 30.28 13.60 10.72
N ARG A 834 30.70 13.10 9.57
CA ARG A 834 30.18 11.89 8.93
C ARG A 834 31.32 10.99 8.50
N THR A 835 31.05 9.69 8.47
CA THR A 835 31.96 8.67 7.94
C THR A 835 31.26 7.96 6.80
N VAL A 836 31.89 7.93 5.63
CA VAL A 836 31.40 7.20 4.46
C VAL A 836 32.29 6.02 4.17
N THR A 837 31.68 4.86 3.93
CA THR A 837 32.35 3.62 3.56
C THR A 837 32.21 3.41 2.06
N ASN A 838 33.33 3.17 1.36
CA ASN A 838 33.30 2.85 -0.07
C ASN A 838 32.88 1.39 -0.27
N VAL A 839 31.77 1.19 -0.95
CA VAL A 839 31.23 -0.12 -1.37
C VAL A 839 31.25 -0.29 -2.90
N GLY A 840 31.74 0.73 -3.62
CA GLY A 840 31.98 0.69 -5.06
C GLY A 840 33.42 0.28 -5.40
N ASN A 841 33.94 0.81 -6.49
CA ASN A 841 35.31 0.52 -6.92
C ASN A 841 36.33 1.08 -5.90
N ALA A 842 37.29 0.26 -5.48
CA ALA A 842 38.31 0.62 -4.49
C ALA A 842 39.13 1.87 -4.88
N ASN A 843 39.36 2.09 -6.17
CA ASN A 843 40.16 3.21 -6.69
C ASN A 843 39.28 4.38 -7.17
N SER A 844 38.42 4.90 -6.29
CA SER A 844 37.51 6.01 -6.60
C SER A 844 37.89 7.29 -5.81
N LYS A 845 37.71 8.46 -6.42
CA LYS A 845 37.78 9.77 -5.77
C LYS A 845 36.43 10.46 -5.90
N TYR A 846 35.94 11.02 -4.80
CA TYR A 846 34.66 11.73 -4.74
C TYR A 846 34.91 13.20 -4.42
N GLN A 847 34.12 14.08 -5.03
CA GLN A 847 34.12 15.52 -4.74
C GLN A 847 32.78 15.89 -4.08
N ALA A 848 32.84 16.57 -2.94
CA ALA A 848 31.63 17.09 -2.30
C ALA A 848 31.10 18.31 -3.06
N ILE A 849 29.81 18.32 -3.34
CA ILE A 849 29.07 19.46 -3.89
C ILE A 849 28.02 19.82 -2.85
N VAL A 850 27.96 21.10 -2.48
CA VAL A 850 27.05 21.61 -1.45
C VAL A 850 26.07 22.57 -2.09
N ASP A 851 24.79 22.27 -1.97
CA ASP A 851 23.70 23.19 -2.30
C ASP A 851 23.07 23.66 -0.98
N PRO A 852 23.31 24.92 -0.56
CA PRO A 852 22.85 25.39 0.74
C PRO A 852 21.32 25.59 0.75
N PRO A 853 20.64 25.37 1.89
CA PRO A 853 19.23 25.72 2.03
C PRO A 853 18.97 27.19 1.69
N ARG A 854 17.77 27.51 1.20
CA ARG A 854 17.37 28.91 0.97
C ARG A 854 17.55 29.72 2.27
N ASP A 855 18.08 30.93 2.14
CA ASP A 855 18.41 31.85 3.23
C ASP A 855 19.63 31.48 4.10
N TYR A 856 20.45 30.50 3.67
CA TYR A 856 21.76 30.22 4.25
C TYR A 856 22.85 31.02 3.52
N HIS A 857 23.53 31.92 4.23
CA HIS A 857 24.60 32.80 3.72
C HIS A 857 25.98 32.42 4.22
#